data_AF-A0A964YD40-F1
#
_entry.id   AF-A0A964YD40-F1
#
_cell.length_a   1.000
_cell.length_b   1.000
_cell.length_c   1.000
_cell.angle_alpha   90.00
_cell.angle_beta   90.00
_cell.angle_gamma   90.00
#
_symmetry.space_group_name_H-M   'P 1'
#
loop_
_entity.id
_entity.type
_entity.pdbx_description
1 polymer ?
#
loop_
_entity_poly.entity_id
_entity_poly.type
_entity_poly.pdbx_seq_one_letter_code
_entity_poly.pdbx_strand_id
1 'polypeptide(L)'
;MSQDDRSTYFHKEWIGMLQPVGLVVEATALVQAQINLDRGTLVDLQQQFKDLVTEEKLPGKPNYQGFRMEGDRFQDLLTQFLHWPTQTIAGLGNNPLPDHCTLYLKDYEEILEPTYGVKDKAGEWVILVKVVPLGWDLDQDEPGSEHKWQATPQQKFERLLREAQQPVGLLFNGTHLRLVYAPRGEASGYLTFPVQAMTEVAGRLILGALEMLLGRNCLLSSRPEQRLTKVLEASRKAQALVSEQLASQVLDALWELLRGFESAAKMVQSPILEKLSQTKDGCRHIYGGLITTLMRLVFLLYAEERDVMPDEEVYNRYYSVLGLYDRLVEDQGTYPDTMDQRYGAWAGLLSLFRLVYEGGGPYEDYLPARHGQLFDPDTYPFLEGRWSNEEPVNHLPQISDGVVFRMLDKLLMLKGDRLSYRALGVEEIGSVYEGIMGFEVEVATGPSLAVRPKDVVVNLEELLATKPADRSKPLKEAGCDLGTGQAAQELKSAKTIADLQAALEKRASHRTLGVLPTGSLYLQPGEERRRSGSHYTPQKLTAPIVETTLQPIFHQLGEHPTAEQILELKVCDLAMGSGAFLVETCRQLADALVKAWEREKTLTPSPFPRTGEGDKNKRGEERWEVPEVVRQKMVEVARQFRKEPTPSEAILWQALRGKKLDGHKFRRQQPIGSFIVDFFCPAERLIVEIDGGIHETQRDLDQQRQELLESLGLRFIRLSSTLVDTNLPLALQTLQTALLS
;
A
#
# COMPACT_ATOMS: atom_id res chain seq x y z
N MET A 1 -14.15 -27.61 3.97
CA MET A 1 -14.67 -26.33 3.43
C MET A 1 -16.15 -26.49 3.15
N SER A 2 -16.95 -25.60 3.73
CA SER A 2 -18.34 -25.41 3.35
C SER A 2 -18.42 -24.93 1.88
N GLN A 3 -19.61 -24.99 1.27
CA GLN A 3 -19.81 -24.47 -0.07
C GLN A 3 -19.53 -22.95 -0.14
N ASP A 4 -19.85 -22.22 0.93
CA ASP A 4 -19.61 -20.79 1.05
C ASP A 4 -18.12 -20.45 1.19
N ASP A 5 -17.35 -21.27 1.91
CA ASP A 5 -15.88 -21.10 2.03
C ASP A 5 -15.21 -21.23 0.65
N ARG A 6 -15.70 -22.16 -0.17
CA ARG A 6 -15.17 -22.41 -1.51
C ARG A 6 -15.50 -21.28 -2.47
N SER A 7 -16.73 -20.77 -2.44
CA SER A 7 -17.11 -19.60 -3.24
C SER A 7 -16.31 -18.35 -2.83
N THR A 8 -16.15 -18.11 -1.53
CA THR A 8 -15.36 -16.97 -1.01
C THR A 8 -13.92 -17.03 -1.51
N TYR A 9 -13.27 -18.19 -1.41
CA TYR A 9 -11.92 -18.42 -1.93
C TYR A 9 -11.83 -18.09 -3.44
N PHE A 10 -12.80 -18.54 -4.23
CA PHE A 10 -12.83 -18.26 -5.67
C PHE A 10 -13.03 -16.80 -6.02
N HIS A 11 -13.78 -16.04 -5.22
CA HIS A 11 -13.91 -14.61 -5.44
C HIS A 11 -12.63 -13.85 -5.11
N LYS A 12 -11.96 -14.25 -4.03
CA LYS A 12 -10.67 -13.67 -3.63
C LYS A 12 -9.58 -13.87 -4.67
N GLU A 13 -9.58 -15.01 -5.36
CA GLU A 13 -8.60 -15.32 -6.40
C GLU A 13 -8.59 -14.24 -7.51
N TRP A 14 -9.74 -13.92 -8.11
CA TRP A 14 -9.79 -12.93 -9.18
C TRP A 14 -9.73 -11.48 -8.65
N ILE A 15 -10.25 -11.20 -7.44
CA ILE A 15 -10.11 -9.88 -6.81
C ILE A 15 -8.63 -9.59 -6.57
N GLY A 16 -7.88 -10.58 -6.08
CA GLY A 16 -6.43 -10.49 -5.89
C GLY A 16 -5.66 -10.32 -7.19
N MET A 17 -6.14 -10.86 -8.31
CA MET A 17 -5.52 -10.60 -9.62
C MET A 17 -5.70 -9.15 -10.10
N LEU A 18 -6.80 -8.49 -9.73
CA LEU A 18 -7.13 -7.13 -10.17
C LEU A 18 -6.60 -6.03 -9.23
N GLN A 19 -6.30 -6.37 -7.97
CA GLN A 19 -5.74 -5.46 -6.98
C GLN A 19 -6.57 -4.15 -6.85
N PRO A 20 -7.82 -4.23 -6.33
CA PRO A 20 -8.71 -3.08 -6.22
C PRO A 20 -8.07 -1.90 -5.48
N VAL A 21 -8.40 -0.69 -5.93
CA VAL A 21 -8.04 0.55 -5.24
C VAL A 21 -9.28 1.05 -4.50
N GLY A 22 -9.22 1.10 -3.17
CA GLY A 22 -10.35 1.55 -2.33
C GLY A 22 -11.50 0.52 -2.23
N LEU A 23 -12.65 0.98 -1.71
CA LEU A 23 -13.79 0.13 -1.35
C LEU A 23 -14.73 -0.07 -2.55
N VAL A 24 -14.60 -1.20 -3.26
CA VAL A 24 -15.38 -1.51 -4.47
C VAL A 24 -16.15 -2.81 -4.33
N VAL A 25 -15.46 -3.96 -4.45
CA VAL A 25 -16.08 -5.29 -4.41
C VAL A 25 -15.38 -6.14 -3.36
N GLU A 26 -16.16 -6.83 -2.53
CA GLU A 26 -15.70 -7.68 -1.46
C GLU A 26 -16.29 -9.10 -1.62
N ALA A 27 -15.50 -10.13 -1.30
CA ALA A 27 -15.85 -11.52 -1.59
C ALA A 27 -17.06 -12.01 -0.78
N THR A 28 -17.16 -11.67 0.51
CA THR A 28 -18.29 -12.08 1.34
C THR A 28 -19.60 -11.43 0.89
N ALA A 29 -19.58 -10.20 0.39
CA ALA A 29 -20.74 -9.53 -0.18
C ALA A 29 -21.26 -10.24 -1.43
N LEU A 30 -20.37 -10.75 -2.29
CA LEU A 30 -20.76 -11.55 -3.46
C LEU A 30 -21.39 -12.88 -3.07
N VAL A 31 -20.81 -13.58 -2.09
CA VAL A 31 -21.34 -14.85 -1.58
C VAL A 31 -22.69 -14.66 -0.91
N GLN A 32 -22.86 -13.60 -0.09
CA GLN A 32 -24.14 -13.25 0.52
C GLN A 32 -25.20 -12.90 -0.53
N ALA A 33 -24.81 -12.22 -1.61
CA ALA A 33 -25.67 -11.96 -2.76
C ALA A 33 -25.91 -13.20 -3.64
N GLN A 34 -25.28 -14.35 -3.34
CA GLN A 34 -25.33 -15.58 -4.12
C GLN A 34 -24.87 -15.40 -5.58
N ILE A 35 -23.95 -14.46 -5.80
CA ILE A 35 -23.33 -14.20 -7.10
C ILE A 35 -22.06 -15.05 -7.17
N ASN A 36 -22.02 -16.01 -8.08
CA ASN A 36 -20.89 -16.93 -8.22
C ASN A 36 -20.34 -16.86 -9.65
N LEU A 37 -19.03 -16.99 -9.77
CA LEU A 37 -18.34 -17.06 -11.06
C LEU A 37 -18.58 -18.42 -11.72
N ASP A 38 -19.15 -18.43 -12.93
CA ASP A 38 -19.25 -19.65 -13.74
C ASP A 38 -17.92 -19.94 -14.43
N ARG A 39 -17.15 -20.88 -13.88
CA ARG A 39 -15.85 -21.28 -14.44
C ARG A 39 -15.98 -22.13 -15.71
N GLY A 40 -17.15 -22.74 -15.95
CA GLY A 40 -17.37 -23.63 -17.10
C GLY A 40 -17.38 -22.89 -18.43
N THR A 41 -17.74 -21.61 -18.42
CA THR A 41 -17.93 -20.79 -19.63
C THR A 41 -16.72 -19.93 -19.99
N LEU A 42 -15.68 -19.88 -19.14
CA LEU A 42 -14.57 -18.92 -19.28
C LEU A 42 -13.77 -19.06 -20.58
N VAL A 43 -13.66 -20.27 -21.12
CA VAL A 43 -12.96 -20.52 -22.38
C VAL A 43 -13.74 -19.91 -23.55
N ASP A 44 -15.04 -20.15 -23.59
CA ASP A 44 -15.93 -19.62 -24.63
C ASP A 44 -16.05 -18.10 -24.51
N LEU A 45 -16.16 -17.61 -23.28
CA LEU A 45 -16.19 -16.18 -22.96
C LEU A 45 -14.92 -15.47 -23.45
N GLN A 46 -13.75 -16.05 -23.22
CA GLN A 46 -12.49 -15.51 -23.71
C GLN A 46 -12.43 -15.48 -25.24
N GLN A 47 -12.95 -16.51 -25.90
CA GLN A 47 -12.98 -16.53 -27.36
C GLN A 47 -13.85 -15.39 -27.93
N GLN A 48 -15.03 -15.18 -27.35
CA GLN A 48 -15.92 -14.07 -27.72
C GLN A 48 -15.28 -12.70 -27.45
N PHE A 49 -14.58 -12.55 -26.33
CA PHE A 49 -13.87 -11.30 -26.02
C PHE A 49 -12.73 -11.01 -27.00
N LYS A 50 -12.00 -12.05 -27.44
CA LYS A 50 -10.93 -11.92 -28.44
C LYS A 50 -11.43 -11.37 -29.78
N ASP A 51 -12.67 -11.66 -30.16
CA ASP A 51 -13.26 -11.15 -31.40
C ASP A 51 -13.54 -9.63 -31.33
N LEU A 52 -13.52 -9.03 -30.14
CA LEU A 52 -13.75 -7.60 -29.91
C LEU A 52 -12.47 -6.77 -29.82
N VAL A 53 -11.29 -7.40 -29.80
CA VAL A 53 -10.00 -6.73 -29.63
C VAL A 53 -9.10 -6.98 -30.84
N THR A 54 -8.19 -6.05 -31.11
CA THR A 54 -7.19 -6.16 -32.19
C THR A 54 -5.78 -6.00 -31.63
N GLU A 55 -4.82 -6.70 -32.24
CA GLU A 55 -3.40 -6.62 -31.90
C GLU A 55 -2.73 -5.58 -32.82
N GLU A 56 -2.75 -4.32 -32.40
CA GLU A 56 -2.20 -3.20 -33.18
C GLU A 56 -1.50 -2.16 -32.29
N LYS A 57 -0.60 -1.37 -32.89
CA LYS A 57 0.12 -0.28 -32.20
C LYS A 57 -0.85 0.78 -31.66
N LEU A 58 -0.63 1.24 -30.43
CA LEU A 58 -1.39 2.37 -29.87
C LEU A 58 -0.99 3.70 -30.53
N PRO A 59 -1.96 4.50 -31.01
CA PRO A 59 -1.72 5.88 -31.42
C PRO A 59 -1.08 6.67 -30.27
N GLY A 60 0.03 7.36 -30.53
CA GLY A 60 0.77 8.13 -29.50
C GLY A 60 1.74 7.32 -28.62
N LYS A 61 1.70 5.97 -28.66
CA LYS A 61 2.64 5.08 -27.96
C LYS A 61 3.25 4.06 -28.95
N PRO A 62 4.24 4.46 -29.78
CA PRO A 62 4.75 3.64 -30.89
C PRO A 62 5.45 2.33 -30.46
N ASN A 63 5.80 2.21 -29.18
CA ASN A 63 6.44 1.03 -28.58
C ASN A 63 5.44 0.09 -27.86
N TYR A 64 4.15 0.41 -27.82
CA TYR A 64 3.14 -0.50 -27.24
C TYR A 64 2.93 -1.71 -28.16
N GLN A 65 3.18 -2.90 -27.62
CA GLN A 65 2.80 -4.19 -28.21
C GLN A 65 1.75 -4.83 -27.30
N GLY A 66 0.52 -4.96 -27.77
CA GLY A 66 -0.57 -5.58 -27.01
C GLY A 66 -1.92 -5.42 -27.68
N PHE A 67 -2.94 -6.09 -27.12
CA PHE A 67 -4.32 -5.99 -27.55
C PHE A 67 -4.94 -4.67 -27.10
N ARG A 68 -5.77 -4.09 -27.98
CA ARG A 68 -6.61 -2.93 -27.69
C ARG A 68 -8.02 -3.16 -28.26
N MET A 69 -8.99 -2.46 -27.71
CA MET A 69 -10.34 -2.38 -28.28
C MET A 69 -10.58 -0.96 -28.78
N GLU A 70 -11.00 -0.83 -30.04
CA GLU A 70 -11.33 0.45 -30.62
C GLU A 70 -12.62 1.02 -30.02
N GLY A 71 -12.74 2.35 -29.95
CA GLY A 71 -13.85 3.01 -29.25
C GLY A 71 -15.22 2.75 -29.88
N ASP A 72 -15.27 2.44 -31.17
CA ASP A 72 -16.48 2.03 -31.89
C ASP A 72 -16.92 0.60 -31.56
N ARG A 73 -15.96 -0.32 -31.36
CA ARG A 73 -16.18 -1.70 -30.89
C ARG A 73 -16.62 -1.77 -29.42
N PHE A 74 -16.46 -0.70 -28.66
CA PHE A 74 -16.95 -0.64 -27.29
C PHE A 74 -18.47 -0.81 -27.20
N GLN A 75 -19.23 -0.39 -28.21
CA GLN A 75 -20.68 -0.65 -28.26
C GLN A 75 -21.00 -2.14 -28.37
N ASP A 76 -20.17 -2.89 -29.09
CA ASP A 76 -20.30 -4.34 -29.21
C ASP A 76 -19.97 -5.03 -27.88
N LEU A 77 -19.01 -4.51 -27.10
CA LEU A 77 -18.76 -4.97 -25.74
C LEU A 77 -20.03 -4.82 -24.86
N LEU A 78 -20.68 -3.66 -24.89
CA LEU A 78 -21.88 -3.43 -24.08
C LEU A 78 -23.05 -4.32 -24.52
N THR A 79 -23.30 -4.41 -25.83
CA THR A 79 -24.53 -5.01 -26.37
C THR A 79 -24.40 -6.49 -26.72
N GLN A 80 -23.25 -6.92 -27.27
CA GLN A 80 -23.02 -8.29 -27.72
C GLN A 80 -22.37 -9.15 -26.66
N PHE A 81 -21.44 -8.61 -25.85
CA PHE A 81 -20.71 -9.37 -24.84
C PHE A 81 -21.35 -9.27 -23.45
N LEU A 82 -21.61 -8.06 -22.94
CA LEU A 82 -22.30 -7.85 -21.64
C LEU A 82 -23.82 -8.00 -21.76
N HIS A 83 -24.33 -8.13 -22.98
CA HIS A 83 -25.75 -8.33 -23.30
C HIS A 83 -26.68 -7.23 -22.76
N TRP A 84 -26.22 -5.98 -22.68
CA TRP A 84 -27.06 -4.86 -22.28
C TRP A 84 -28.13 -4.57 -23.35
N PRO A 85 -29.41 -4.48 -22.97
CA PRO A 85 -30.47 -4.18 -23.94
C PRO A 85 -30.28 -2.77 -24.50
N THR A 86 -30.20 -2.63 -25.83
CA THR A 86 -29.94 -1.33 -26.50
C THR A 86 -30.92 -0.24 -26.08
N GLN A 87 -32.19 -0.57 -25.84
CA GLN A 87 -33.20 0.38 -25.38
C GLN A 87 -32.95 0.96 -23.97
N THR A 88 -32.09 0.31 -23.17
CA THR A 88 -31.73 0.78 -21.83
C THR A 88 -30.52 1.70 -21.81
N ILE A 89 -29.78 1.77 -22.93
CA ILE A 89 -28.54 2.55 -23.06
C ILE A 89 -28.87 3.90 -23.68
N ALA A 90 -28.75 4.97 -22.91
CA ALA A 90 -28.74 6.35 -23.39
C ALA A 90 -27.35 6.70 -23.95
N GLY A 91 -27.30 7.53 -24.98
CA GLY A 91 -26.11 7.85 -25.78
C GLY A 91 -25.88 6.90 -26.97
N LEU A 92 -26.72 5.88 -27.14
CA LEU A 92 -26.62 4.91 -28.24
C LEU A 92 -27.75 5.11 -29.26
N GLY A 93 -27.39 5.21 -30.55
CA GLY A 93 -28.35 5.35 -31.64
C GLY A 93 -29.25 6.58 -31.48
N ASN A 94 -30.57 6.39 -31.52
CA ASN A 94 -31.57 7.47 -31.41
C ASN A 94 -32.00 7.78 -29.96
N ASN A 95 -31.28 7.29 -28.94
CA ASN A 95 -31.59 7.52 -27.53
C ASN A 95 -30.60 8.54 -26.93
N PRO A 96 -30.88 9.85 -26.94
CA PRO A 96 -29.93 10.87 -26.48
C PRO A 96 -29.68 10.80 -24.98
N LEU A 97 -28.49 11.24 -24.56
CA LEU A 97 -28.19 11.49 -23.15
C LEU A 97 -28.99 12.71 -22.67
N PRO A 98 -29.65 12.64 -21.49
CA PRO A 98 -30.33 13.79 -20.91
C PRO A 98 -29.36 14.88 -20.44
N ASP A 99 -29.74 16.15 -20.61
CA ASP A 99 -28.92 17.33 -20.25
C ASP A 99 -28.46 17.34 -18.78
N HIS A 100 -29.21 16.72 -17.86
CA HIS A 100 -28.84 16.66 -16.44
C HIS A 100 -27.71 15.67 -16.12
N CYS A 101 -27.25 14.90 -17.11
CA CYS A 101 -26.04 14.08 -17.00
C CYS A 101 -24.77 14.86 -17.38
N THR A 102 -24.91 16.12 -17.81
CA THR A 102 -23.81 16.99 -18.17
C THR A 102 -23.57 18.01 -17.06
N LEU A 103 -22.35 18.05 -16.55
CA LEU A 103 -21.92 18.95 -15.49
C LEU A 103 -21.03 20.04 -16.08
N TYR A 104 -21.49 21.29 -16.02
CA TYR A 104 -20.67 22.43 -16.35
C TYR A 104 -19.96 22.97 -15.12
N LEU A 105 -18.64 22.88 -15.11
CA LEU A 105 -17.77 23.42 -14.08
C LEU A 105 -17.40 24.85 -14.44
N LYS A 106 -18.23 25.80 -14.01
CA LYS A 106 -18.11 27.22 -14.35
C LYS A 106 -16.74 27.82 -14.02
N ASP A 107 -16.12 27.39 -12.93
CA ASP A 107 -14.82 27.90 -12.49
C ASP A 107 -13.65 27.43 -13.38
N TYR A 108 -13.83 26.31 -14.07
CA TYR A 108 -12.84 25.69 -14.95
C TYR A 108 -13.18 25.84 -16.44
N GLU A 109 -14.35 26.41 -16.75
CA GLU A 109 -14.95 26.47 -18.09
C GLU A 109 -15.03 25.09 -18.78
N GLU A 110 -15.19 24.03 -17.99
CA GLU A 110 -15.12 22.65 -18.46
C GLU A 110 -16.48 21.94 -18.38
N ILE A 111 -16.78 21.09 -19.37
CA ILE A 111 -18.00 20.29 -19.41
C ILE A 111 -17.62 18.82 -19.19
N LEU A 112 -18.12 18.24 -18.11
CA LEU A 112 -18.04 16.81 -17.86
C LEU A 112 -19.34 16.14 -18.28
N GLU A 113 -19.25 15.18 -19.19
CA GLU A 113 -20.39 14.40 -19.65
C GLU A 113 -20.02 12.92 -19.82
N PRO A 114 -20.96 11.99 -19.56
CA PRO A 114 -20.74 10.58 -19.88
C PRO A 114 -20.85 10.36 -21.40
N THR A 115 -20.28 9.26 -21.88
CA THR A 115 -20.48 8.79 -23.26
C THR A 115 -21.78 7.98 -23.37
N TYR A 116 -22.08 7.17 -22.36
CA TYR A 116 -23.33 6.41 -22.28
C TYR A 116 -23.87 6.40 -20.85
N GLY A 117 -25.13 6.06 -20.69
CA GLY A 117 -25.71 5.73 -19.39
C GLY A 117 -26.74 4.63 -19.51
N VAL A 118 -26.88 3.80 -18.48
CA VAL A 118 -27.84 2.69 -18.48
C VAL A 118 -28.93 2.92 -17.46
N LYS A 119 -30.19 2.71 -17.86
CA LYS A 119 -31.36 2.75 -16.99
C LYS A 119 -31.94 1.37 -16.72
N ASP A 120 -32.50 1.16 -15.54
CA ASP A 120 -33.27 -0.03 -15.24
C ASP A 120 -34.72 0.05 -15.77
N LYS A 121 -35.52 -0.98 -15.49
CA LYS A 121 -36.93 -1.03 -15.91
C LYS A 121 -37.81 0.05 -15.26
N ALA A 122 -37.40 0.61 -14.13
CA ALA A 122 -38.10 1.71 -13.47
C ALA A 122 -37.70 3.08 -14.05
N GLY A 123 -36.71 3.12 -14.95
CA GLY A 123 -36.19 4.35 -15.54
C GLY A 123 -35.11 5.04 -14.70
N GLU A 124 -34.66 4.40 -13.62
CA GLU A 124 -33.59 4.88 -12.76
C GLU A 124 -32.23 4.55 -13.37
N TRP A 125 -31.27 5.47 -13.23
CA TRP A 125 -29.90 5.24 -13.68
C TRP A 125 -29.21 4.18 -12.83
N VAL A 126 -28.46 3.30 -13.49
CA VAL A 126 -27.74 2.19 -12.84
C VAL A 126 -26.23 2.38 -12.91
N ILE A 127 -25.74 2.81 -14.07
CA ILE A 127 -24.31 3.02 -14.34
C ILE A 127 -24.14 4.10 -15.41
N LEU A 128 -23.16 4.98 -15.21
CA LEU A 128 -22.67 5.90 -16.25
C LEU A 128 -21.41 5.33 -16.89
N VAL A 129 -21.19 5.61 -18.16
CA VAL A 129 -20.03 5.10 -18.90
C VAL A 129 -19.31 6.26 -19.57
N LYS A 130 -18.00 6.33 -19.41
CA LYS A 130 -17.14 7.30 -20.08
C LYS A 130 -16.08 6.57 -20.90
N VAL A 131 -16.09 6.81 -22.20
CA VAL A 131 -15.02 6.41 -23.12
C VAL A 131 -14.14 7.62 -23.36
N VAL A 132 -12.85 7.48 -23.09
CA VAL A 132 -11.83 8.51 -23.35
C VAL A 132 -11.02 8.16 -24.60
N PRO A 133 -10.38 9.16 -25.25
CA PRO A 133 -9.59 8.92 -26.45
C PRO A 133 -8.51 7.84 -26.27
N LEU A 134 -8.26 7.08 -27.35
CA LEU A 134 -7.24 6.04 -27.37
C LEU A 134 -5.85 6.63 -27.08
N GLY A 135 -5.08 5.93 -26.24
CA GLY A 135 -3.72 6.34 -25.87
C GLY A 135 -3.63 7.25 -24.63
N TRP A 136 -4.76 7.76 -24.13
CA TRP A 136 -4.80 8.48 -22.86
C TRP A 136 -4.61 7.53 -21.68
N ASP A 137 -3.77 7.94 -20.74
CA ASP A 137 -3.63 7.25 -19.46
C ASP A 137 -4.79 7.64 -18.55
N LEU A 138 -5.36 6.69 -17.79
CA LEU A 138 -6.46 6.99 -16.89
C LEU A 138 -6.00 7.74 -15.63
N ASP A 139 -4.70 7.63 -15.30
CA ASP A 139 -4.09 8.13 -14.08
C ASP A 139 -3.08 9.25 -14.33
N GLN A 140 -2.95 9.73 -15.56
CA GLN A 140 -2.15 10.93 -15.90
C GLN A 140 -3.04 12.04 -16.46
N ASP A 141 -2.54 13.26 -16.40
CA ASP A 141 -3.21 14.41 -17.00
C ASP A 141 -3.31 14.29 -18.53
N GLU A 142 -4.33 14.94 -19.07
CA GLU A 142 -4.66 14.89 -20.49
C GLU A 142 -3.52 15.49 -21.35
N PRO A 143 -2.94 14.73 -22.30
CA PRO A 143 -1.85 15.23 -23.14
C PRO A 143 -2.30 16.40 -24.02
N GLY A 144 -1.63 17.54 -23.92
CA GLY A 144 -1.87 18.71 -24.77
C GLY A 144 -3.08 19.57 -24.40
N SER A 145 -3.63 19.38 -23.18
CA SER A 145 -4.70 20.21 -22.67
C SER A 145 -4.20 21.61 -22.26
N GLU A 146 -4.66 22.66 -22.96
CA GLU A 146 -4.57 24.06 -22.50
C GLU A 146 -5.66 24.41 -21.46
N HIS A 147 -6.37 23.42 -20.91
CA HIS A 147 -7.50 23.66 -20.01
C HIS A 147 -7.01 24.14 -18.63
N LYS A 148 -7.82 24.98 -17.98
CA LYS A 148 -7.50 25.53 -16.64
C LYS A 148 -7.49 24.46 -15.53
N TRP A 149 -8.11 23.31 -15.75
CA TRP A 149 -8.17 22.22 -14.79
C TRP A 149 -7.27 21.05 -15.19
N GLN A 150 -6.18 20.88 -14.45
CA GLN A 150 -5.32 19.70 -14.53
C GLN A 150 -5.89 18.63 -13.60
N ALA A 151 -6.51 17.62 -14.21
CA ALA A 151 -7.04 16.45 -13.53
C ALA A 151 -7.03 15.25 -14.47
N THR A 152 -6.82 14.07 -13.90
CA THR A 152 -6.79 12.82 -14.65
C THR A 152 -8.19 12.42 -15.13
N PRO A 153 -8.32 11.60 -16.19
CA PRO A 153 -9.60 11.06 -16.59
C PRO A 153 -10.38 10.36 -15.47
N GLN A 154 -9.66 9.66 -14.56
CA GLN A 154 -10.26 9.07 -13.37
C GLN A 154 -10.91 10.12 -12.45
N GLN A 155 -10.18 11.18 -12.11
CA GLN A 155 -10.67 12.24 -11.21
C GLN A 155 -11.88 12.98 -11.80
N LYS A 156 -11.81 13.31 -13.10
CA LYS A 156 -12.91 13.94 -13.83
C LYS A 156 -14.16 13.06 -13.80
N PHE A 157 -13.99 11.75 -14.02
CA PHE A 157 -15.12 10.82 -14.01
C PHE A 157 -15.71 10.62 -12.61
N GLU A 158 -14.89 10.53 -11.56
CA GLU A 158 -15.38 10.50 -10.18
C GLU A 158 -16.18 11.74 -9.82
N ARG A 159 -15.74 12.93 -10.27
CA ARG A 159 -16.47 14.18 -10.07
C ARG A 159 -17.84 14.13 -10.74
N LEU A 160 -17.90 13.67 -11.99
CA LEU A 160 -19.15 13.48 -12.73
C LEU A 160 -20.12 12.55 -11.98
N LEU A 161 -19.66 11.38 -11.54
CA LEU A 161 -20.46 10.40 -10.81
C LEU A 161 -21.08 11.00 -9.53
N ARG A 162 -20.27 11.74 -8.75
CA ARG A 162 -20.71 12.36 -7.49
C ARG A 162 -21.78 13.43 -7.71
N GLU A 163 -21.62 14.28 -8.72
CA GLU A 163 -22.54 15.38 -9.00
C GLU A 163 -23.82 14.92 -9.70
N ALA A 164 -23.71 13.93 -10.60
CA ALA A 164 -24.86 13.26 -11.21
C ALA A 164 -25.65 12.40 -10.20
N GLN A 165 -25.14 12.23 -8.97
CA GLN A 165 -25.68 11.34 -7.94
C GLN A 165 -25.80 9.89 -8.41
N GLN A 166 -24.89 9.48 -9.29
CA GLN A 166 -24.79 8.12 -9.83
C GLN A 166 -23.45 7.54 -9.40
N PRO A 167 -23.40 6.75 -8.32
CA PRO A 167 -22.13 6.36 -7.72
C PRO A 167 -21.39 5.28 -8.51
N VAL A 168 -22.03 4.62 -9.48
CA VAL A 168 -21.42 3.53 -10.25
C VAL A 168 -21.08 4.01 -11.65
N GLY A 169 -19.83 3.79 -12.07
CA GLY A 169 -19.33 4.18 -13.37
C GLY A 169 -18.45 3.13 -14.04
N LEU A 170 -18.37 3.18 -15.36
CA LEU A 170 -17.41 2.43 -16.16
C LEU A 170 -16.57 3.39 -17.00
N LEU A 171 -15.25 3.39 -16.77
CA LEU A 171 -14.30 4.23 -17.50
C LEU A 171 -13.46 3.36 -18.45
N PHE A 172 -13.26 3.80 -19.69
CA PHE A 172 -12.56 3.01 -20.71
C PHE A 172 -11.68 3.87 -21.61
N ASN A 173 -10.44 3.43 -21.86
CA ASN A 173 -9.46 4.12 -22.74
C ASN A 173 -8.94 3.26 -23.90
N GLY A 174 -9.58 2.13 -24.20
CA GLY A 174 -9.11 1.17 -25.21
C GLY A 174 -8.27 0.02 -24.68
N THR A 175 -7.58 0.22 -23.54
CA THR A 175 -6.64 -0.77 -22.97
C THR A 175 -7.02 -1.22 -21.57
N HIS A 176 -7.79 -0.42 -20.84
CA HIS A 176 -8.24 -0.70 -19.49
C HIS A 176 -9.73 -0.37 -19.38
N LEU A 177 -10.51 -1.30 -18.82
CA LEU A 177 -11.85 -1.04 -18.33
C LEU A 177 -11.80 -0.88 -16.81
N ARG A 178 -12.31 0.24 -16.30
CA ARG A 178 -12.29 0.53 -14.88
C ARG A 178 -13.71 0.68 -14.34
N LEU A 179 -14.12 -0.26 -13.49
CA LEU A 179 -15.35 -0.16 -12.71
C LEU A 179 -15.10 0.78 -11.53
N VAL A 180 -15.75 1.94 -11.53
CA VAL A 180 -15.59 2.99 -10.52
C VAL A 180 -16.81 3.02 -9.60
N TYR A 181 -16.57 3.09 -8.30
CA TYR A 181 -17.59 3.33 -7.29
C TYR A 181 -17.25 4.59 -6.49
N ALA A 182 -18.03 5.66 -6.68
CA ALA A 182 -17.81 6.99 -6.12
C ALA A 182 -19.08 7.57 -5.48
N PRO A 183 -19.55 7.03 -4.34
CA PRO A 183 -20.67 7.59 -3.60
C PRO A 183 -20.41 9.02 -3.13
N ARG A 184 -21.47 9.85 -3.18
CA ARG A 184 -21.39 11.25 -2.77
C ARG A 184 -21.11 11.36 -1.26
N GLY A 185 -20.08 12.11 -0.90
CA GLY A 185 -19.70 12.32 0.51
C GLY A 185 -18.89 11.19 1.14
N GLU A 186 -18.44 10.22 0.34
CA GLU A 186 -17.62 9.10 0.79
C GLU A 186 -16.38 8.91 -0.10
N ALA A 187 -15.43 8.06 0.33
CA ALA A 187 -14.25 7.69 -0.46
C ALA A 187 -14.64 6.89 -1.71
N SER A 188 -13.97 7.16 -2.84
CA SER A 188 -14.12 6.40 -4.08
C SER A 188 -13.23 5.15 -4.08
N GLY A 189 -13.54 4.21 -4.96
CA GLY A 189 -12.65 3.12 -5.31
C GLY A 189 -12.90 2.63 -6.73
N TYR A 190 -11.97 1.84 -7.27
CA TYR A 190 -12.14 1.21 -8.56
C TYR A 190 -11.44 -0.15 -8.72
N LEU A 191 -11.95 -0.94 -9.67
CA LEU A 191 -11.36 -2.19 -10.17
C LEU A 191 -10.95 -1.98 -11.62
N THR A 192 -9.70 -2.25 -11.96
CA THR A 192 -9.16 -2.07 -13.32
C THR A 192 -8.96 -3.41 -14.00
N PHE A 193 -9.69 -3.67 -15.08
CA PHE A 193 -9.62 -4.85 -15.93
C PHE A 193 -8.75 -4.55 -17.18
N PRO A 194 -7.51 -5.04 -17.25
CA PRO A 194 -6.65 -4.81 -18.41
C PRO A 194 -7.11 -5.66 -19.60
N VAL A 195 -7.31 -5.03 -20.75
CA VAL A 195 -7.74 -5.69 -21.99
C VAL A 195 -6.76 -6.79 -22.37
N GLN A 196 -5.45 -6.49 -22.36
CA GLN A 196 -4.38 -7.46 -22.63
C GLN A 196 -4.52 -8.71 -21.77
N ALA A 197 -4.54 -8.55 -20.44
CA ALA A 197 -4.60 -9.67 -19.52
C ALA A 197 -5.84 -10.55 -19.76
N MET A 198 -7.00 -9.95 -20.03
CA MET A 198 -8.24 -10.70 -20.32
C MET A 198 -8.17 -11.57 -21.58
N THR A 199 -7.29 -11.25 -22.54
CA THR A 199 -7.06 -12.09 -23.73
C THR A 199 -6.16 -13.30 -23.45
N GLU A 200 -5.46 -13.33 -22.32
CA GLU A 200 -4.50 -14.38 -21.97
C GLU A 200 -5.15 -15.47 -21.13
N VAL A 201 -4.60 -16.69 -21.18
CA VAL A 201 -5.14 -17.83 -20.42
C VAL A 201 -5.18 -17.52 -18.91
N ALA A 202 -4.19 -16.79 -18.40
CA ALA A 202 -4.11 -16.37 -17.00
C ALA A 202 -5.23 -15.40 -16.60
N GLY A 203 -5.72 -14.56 -17.52
CA GLY A 203 -6.76 -13.56 -17.23
C GLY A 203 -8.20 -14.03 -17.45
N ARG A 204 -8.44 -15.32 -17.68
CA ARG A 204 -9.81 -15.87 -17.82
C ARG A 204 -10.69 -15.58 -16.61
N LEU A 205 -10.12 -15.69 -15.41
CA LEU A 205 -10.87 -15.45 -14.17
C LEU A 205 -11.32 -14.00 -14.05
N ILE A 206 -10.46 -13.04 -14.41
CA ILE A 206 -10.82 -11.62 -14.36
C ILE A 206 -11.82 -11.23 -15.45
N LEU A 207 -11.74 -11.84 -16.65
CA LEU A 207 -12.74 -11.64 -17.69
C LEU A 207 -14.11 -12.20 -17.29
N GLY A 208 -14.13 -13.38 -16.66
CA GLY A 208 -15.36 -13.93 -16.11
C GLY A 208 -15.93 -13.05 -14.99
N ALA A 209 -15.07 -12.46 -14.15
CA ALA A 209 -15.51 -11.51 -13.13
C ALA A 209 -16.10 -10.22 -13.74
N LEU A 210 -15.53 -9.73 -14.84
CA LEU A 210 -16.07 -8.61 -15.60
C LEU A 210 -17.50 -8.91 -16.07
N GLU A 211 -17.73 -10.06 -16.73
CA GLU A 211 -19.07 -10.44 -17.19
C GLU A 211 -20.03 -10.71 -16.02
N MET A 212 -19.56 -11.36 -14.95
CA MET A 212 -20.36 -11.62 -13.76
C MET A 212 -20.88 -10.33 -13.11
N LEU A 213 -20.04 -9.29 -13.02
CA LEU A 213 -20.38 -8.02 -12.37
C LEU A 213 -21.15 -7.08 -13.29
N LEU A 214 -20.70 -6.95 -14.55
CA LEU A 214 -21.22 -5.97 -15.49
C LEU A 214 -22.26 -6.55 -16.46
N GLY A 215 -22.41 -7.88 -16.53
CA GLY A 215 -23.36 -8.53 -17.43
C GLY A 215 -24.81 -8.17 -17.09
N ARG A 216 -25.69 -8.36 -18.08
CA ARG A 216 -27.14 -8.04 -18.01
C ARG A 216 -27.82 -8.56 -16.74
N ASN A 217 -27.41 -9.72 -16.24
CA ASN A 217 -27.99 -10.33 -15.06
C ASN A 217 -27.73 -9.48 -13.82
N CYS A 218 -26.47 -9.29 -13.44
CA CYS A 218 -26.09 -8.50 -12.26
C CYS A 218 -26.44 -7.01 -12.43
N LEU A 219 -26.41 -6.46 -13.64
CA LEU A 219 -26.73 -5.06 -13.83
C LEU A 219 -28.23 -4.75 -13.78
N LEU A 220 -29.07 -5.57 -14.42
CA LEU A 220 -30.47 -5.20 -14.73
C LEU A 220 -31.53 -6.25 -14.34
N SER A 221 -31.21 -7.54 -14.44
CA SER A 221 -32.24 -8.60 -14.47
C SER A 221 -32.40 -9.34 -13.15
N SER A 222 -31.36 -9.40 -12.33
CA SER A 222 -31.37 -10.10 -11.04
C SER A 222 -32.19 -9.36 -9.98
N ARG A 223 -32.45 -10.06 -8.85
CA ARG A 223 -33.12 -9.50 -7.68
C ARG A 223 -32.33 -8.28 -7.16
N PRO A 224 -32.97 -7.28 -6.53
CA PRO A 224 -32.29 -6.07 -6.07
C PRO A 224 -31.02 -6.33 -5.26
N GLU A 225 -31.06 -7.29 -4.32
CA GLU A 225 -29.92 -7.74 -3.48
C GLU A 225 -28.71 -8.23 -4.28
N GLN A 226 -28.95 -8.73 -5.50
CA GLN A 226 -27.94 -9.30 -6.41
C GLN A 226 -27.51 -8.32 -7.50
N ARG A 227 -28.01 -7.08 -7.46
CA ARG A 227 -27.65 -6.06 -8.43
C ARG A 227 -26.31 -5.44 -8.05
N LEU A 228 -25.52 -5.07 -9.06
CA LEU A 228 -24.20 -4.47 -8.88
C LEU A 228 -24.21 -3.34 -7.85
N THR A 229 -25.18 -2.41 -7.93
CA THR A 229 -25.30 -1.29 -6.99
C THR A 229 -25.41 -1.75 -5.53
N LYS A 230 -26.22 -2.77 -5.25
CA LYS A 230 -26.39 -3.32 -3.89
C LYS A 230 -25.19 -4.14 -3.44
N VAL A 231 -24.53 -4.84 -4.37
CA VAL A 231 -23.28 -5.55 -4.08
C VAL A 231 -22.17 -4.58 -3.68
N LEU A 232 -22.04 -3.44 -4.38
CA LEU A 232 -21.04 -2.41 -4.05
C LEU A 232 -21.35 -1.75 -2.68
N GLU A 233 -22.62 -1.45 -2.40
CA GLU A 233 -23.06 -0.96 -1.08
C GLU A 233 -22.77 -1.99 0.04
N ALA A 234 -23.07 -3.28 -0.20
CA ALA A 234 -22.83 -4.37 0.75
C ALA A 234 -21.34 -4.63 0.96
N SER A 235 -20.54 -4.58 -0.10
CA SER A 235 -19.08 -4.75 -0.05
C SER A 235 -18.45 -3.70 0.85
N ARG A 236 -18.91 -2.45 0.75
CA ARG A 236 -18.47 -1.37 1.63
C ARG A 236 -18.87 -1.60 3.10
N LYS A 237 -20.11 -2.03 3.36
CA LYS A 237 -20.57 -2.35 4.72
C LYS A 237 -19.78 -3.51 5.33
N ALA A 238 -19.47 -4.53 4.54
CA ALA A 238 -18.64 -5.65 4.95
C ALA A 238 -17.24 -5.17 5.35
N GLN A 239 -16.63 -4.26 4.58
CA GLN A 239 -15.30 -3.74 4.86
C GLN A 239 -15.23 -2.81 6.10
N ALA A 240 -16.30 -2.05 6.39
CA ALA A 240 -16.39 -1.31 7.65
C ALA A 240 -16.44 -2.23 8.88
N LEU A 241 -17.16 -3.36 8.79
CA LEU A 241 -17.17 -4.41 9.82
C LEU A 241 -15.81 -5.11 9.95
N VAL A 242 -15.03 -5.20 8.87
CA VAL A 242 -13.65 -5.71 8.88
C VAL A 242 -12.77 -4.79 9.74
N SER A 243 -12.91 -3.46 9.64
CA SER A 243 -12.10 -2.52 10.44
C SER A 243 -12.34 -2.63 11.95
N GLU A 244 -13.60 -2.76 12.38
CA GLU A 244 -13.92 -2.95 13.82
C GLU A 244 -13.41 -4.30 14.34
N GLN A 245 -13.54 -5.35 13.53
CA GLN A 245 -13.03 -6.68 13.88
C GLN A 245 -11.50 -6.69 13.93
N LEU A 246 -10.84 -6.03 12.98
CA LEU A 246 -9.38 -5.89 12.93
C LEU A 246 -8.85 -5.18 14.17
N ALA A 247 -9.49 -4.09 14.61
CA ALA A 247 -9.13 -3.40 15.85
C ALA A 247 -9.13 -4.34 17.07
N SER A 248 -10.17 -5.18 17.20
CA SER A 248 -10.24 -6.19 18.27
C SER A 248 -9.18 -7.27 18.13
N GLN A 249 -8.89 -7.72 16.91
CA GLN A 249 -7.85 -8.72 16.65
C GLN A 249 -6.44 -8.21 16.93
N VAL A 250 -6.15 -6.95 16.57
CA VAL A 250 -4.85 -6.30 16.86
C VAL A 250 -4.65 -6.20 18.38
N LEU A 251 -5.71 -5.90 19.14
CA LEU A 251 -5.65 -5.96 20.59
C LEU A 251 -5.41 -7.37 21.11
N ASP A 252 -6.03 -8.40 20.53
CA ASP A 252 -5.73 -9.79 20.87
C ASP A 252 -4.26 -10.15 20.54
N ALA A 253 -3.69 -9.59 19.46
CA ALA A 253 -2.28 -9.76 19.10
C ALA A 253 -1.35 -9.10 20.14
N LEU A 254 -1.76 -7.94 20.67
CA LEU A 254 -1.06 -7.26 21.77
C LEU A 254 -1.02 -8.12 23.03
N TRP A 255 -2.14 -8.81 23.35
CA TRP A 255 -2.20 -9.77 24.46
C TRP A 255 -1.32 -11.01 24.24
N GLU A 256 -1.23 -11.54 23.02
CA GLU A 256 -0.28 -12.62 22.69
C GLU A 256 1.16 -12.17 22.90
N LEU A 257 1.51 -10.98 22.43
CA LEU A 257 2.86 -10.44 22.54
C LEU A 257 3.26 -10.20 24.01
N LEU A 258 2.38 -9.57 24.82
CA LEU A 258 2.63 -9.37 26.25
C LEU A 258 2.91 -10.69 26.98
N ARG A 259 2.09 -11.71 26.74
CA ARG A 259 2.27 -13.05 27.33
C ARG A 259 3.55 -13.72 26.85
N GLY A 260 3.93 -13.52 25.58
CA GLY A 260 5.20 -13.97 25.04
C GLY A 260 6.37 -13.37 25.79
N PHE A 261 6.36 -12.06 26.03
CA PHE A 261 7.40 -11.36 26.79
C PHE A 261 7.48 -11.82 28.25
N GLU A 262 6.35 -11.99 28.93
CA GLU A 262 6.33 -12.56 30.29
C GLU A 262 6.91 -13.98 30.33
N SER A 263 6.55 -14.82 29.36
CA SER A 263 7.02 -16.20 29.28
C SER A 263 8.53 -16.25 29.00
N ALA A 264 9.00 -15.43 28.06
CA ALA A 264 10.42 -15.29 27.76
C ALA A 264 11.21 -14.80 28.98
N ALA A 265 10.74 -13.77 29.69
CA ALA A 265 11.40 -13.26 30.90
C ALA A 265 11.49 -14.32 32.00
N LYS A 266 10.42 -15.11 32.22
CA LYS A 266 10.41 -16.22 33.19
C LYS A 266 11.39 -17.33 32.81
N MET A 267 11.45 -17.68 31.54
CA MET A 267 12.32 -18.77 31.04
C MET A 267 13.80 -18.50 31.29
N VAL A 268 14.26 -17.26 31.07
CA VAL A 268 15.66 -16.86 31.29
C VAL A 268 15.90 -16.13 32.62
N GLN A 269 14.88 -16.04 33.49
CA GLN A 269 14.91 -15.29 34.76
C GLN A 269 15.40 -13.84 34.59
N SER A 270 14.98 -13.17 33.52
CA SER A 270 15.36 -11.78 33.24
C SER A 270 14.61 -10.82 34.17
N PRO A 271 15.30 -9.91 34.89
CA PRO A 271 14.66 -8.97 35.80
C PRO A 271 14.10 -7.72 35.08
N ILE A 272 14.26 -7.60 33.75
CA ILE A 272 13.95 -6.36 33.02
C ILE A 272 12.46 -6.00 33.13
N LEU A 273 11.56 -6.93 32.78
CA LEU A 273 10.13 -6.67 32.83
C LEU A 273 9.63 -6.45 34.26
N GLU A 274 10.15 -7.21 35.22
CA GLU A 274 9.81 -7.05 36.64
C GLU A 274 10.22 -5.67 37.16
N LYS A 275 11.43 -5.20 36.83
CA LYS A 275 11.89 -3.86 37.22
C LYS A 275 11.10 -2.75 36.55
N LEU A 276 10.79 -2.88 35.26
CA LEU A 276 9.98 -1.90 34.54
C LEU A 276 8.56 -1.82 35.12
N SER A 277 7.94 -2.94 35.45
CA SER A 277 6.56 -2.99 35.91
C SER A 277 6.34 -2.47 37.34
N GLN A 278 7.41 -2.18 38.09
CA GLN A 278 7.34 -1.55 39.42
C GLN A 278 6.87 -0.10 39.39
N THR A 279 6.95 0.57 38.24
CA THR A 279 6.60 1.99 38.10
C THR A 279 5.56 2.19 37.00
N LYS A 280 4.73 3.22 37.15
CA LYS A 280 3.75 3.59 36.10
C LYS A 280 4.42 3.92 34.78
N ASP A 281 5.55 4.62 34.82
CA ASP A 281 6.27 5.00 33.60
C ASP A 281 6.92 3.79 32.92
N GLY A 282 7.44 2.82 33.69
CA GLY A 282 7.93 1.57 33.13
C GLY A 282 6.82 0.68 32.55
N CYS A 283 5.63 0.64 33.17
CA CYS A 283 4.46 0.01 32.56
C CYS A 283 4.04 0.68 31.24
N ARG A 284 4.04 2.02 31.19
CA ARG A 284 3.82 2.77 29.94
C ARG A 284 4.90 2.48 28.90
N HIS A 285 6.14 2.32 29.32
CA HIS A 285 7.25 1.94 28.44
C HIS A 285 7.05 0.53 27.85
N ILE A 286 6.62 -0.44 28.66
CA ILE A 286 6.27 -1.79 28.17
C ILE A 286 5.14 -1.70 27.13
N TYR A 287 4.05 -1.03 27.48
CA TYR A 287 2.91 -0.85 26.58
C TYR A 287 3.30 -0.17 25.26
N GLY A 288 4.11 0.89 25.33
CA GLY A 288 4.66 1.59 24.18
C GLY A 288 5.46 0.68 23.26
N GLY A 289 6.33 -0.18 23.81
CA GLY A 289 7.11 -1.13 23.01
C GLY A 289 6.25 -2.20 22.34
N LEU A 290 5.22 -2.70 23.03
CA LEU A 290 4.29 -3.67 22.47
C LEU A 290 3.48 -3.08 21.31
N ILE A 291 2.92 -1.88 21.47
CA ILE A 291 2.20 -1.20 20.38
C ILE A 291 3.14 -0.87 19.24
N THR A 292 4.32 -0.32 19.53
CA THR A 292 5.30 0.03 18.50
C THR A 292 5.66 -1.20 17.66
N THR A 293 5.78 -2.38 18.27
CA THR A 293 5.97 -3.64 17.55
C THR A 293 4.83 -3.93 16.59
N LEU A 294 3.56 -3.86 17.04
CA LEU A 294 2.42 -4.08 16.16
C LEU A 294 2.35 -3.04 15.05
N MET A 295 2.69 -1.78 15.34
CA MET A 295 2.68 -0.72 14.33
C MET A 295 3.78 -0.88 13.28
N ARG A 296 4.97 -1.36 13.66
CA ARG A 296 6.02 -1.76 12.71
C ARG A 296 5.49 -2.83 11.75
N LEU A 297 4.79 -3.84 12.28
CA LEU A 297 4.23 -4.92 11.47
C LEU A 297 3.14 -4.41 10.52
N VAL A 298 2.15 -3.65 11.02
CA VAL A 298 1.10 -3.08 10.16
C VAL A 298 1.69 -2.20 9.07
N PHE A 299 2.69 -1.37 9.39
CA PHE A 299 3.38 -0.54 8.42
C PHE A 299 4.12 -1.38 7.36
N LEU A 300 4.81 -2.43 7.78
CA LEU A 300 5.53 -3.33 6.87
C LEU A 300 4.59 -4.13 5.98
N LEU A 301 3.49 -4.67 6.52
CA LEU A 301 2.46 -5.34 5.74
C LEU A 301 1.86 -4.41 4.67
N TYR A 302 1.61 -3.16 5.05
CA TYR A 302 1.16 -2.13 4.11
C TYR A 302 2.20 -1.79 3.04
N ALA A 303 3.48 -1.71 3.42
CA ALA A 303 4.59 -1.39 2.52
C ALA A 303 4.89 -2.53 1.54
N GLU A 304 4.85 -3.79 2.00
CA GLU A 304 5.05 -4.99 1.18
C GLU A 304 3.95 -5.14 0.11
N GLU A 305 2.68 -4.86 0.44
CA GLU A 305 1.59 -4.96 -0.54
C GLU A 305 1.46 -3.75 -1.49
N ARG A 306 2.27 -2.69 -1.31
CA ARG A 306 2.30 -1.48 -2.16
C ARG A 306 3.61 -1.31 -2.92
N ASP A 307 4.41 -2.37 -3.02
CA ASP A 307 5.67 -2.38 -3.77
C ASP A 307 6.66 -1.29 -3.27
N VAL A 308 6.58 -0.96 -1.97
CA VAL A 308 7.49 -0.01 -1.29
C VAL A 308 8.73 -0.72 -0.77
N MET A 309 8.63 -2.02 -0.53
CA MET A 309 9.72 -2.90 -0.11
C MET A 309 10.38 -3.59 -1.32
N PRO A 310 11.64 -4.06 -1.22
CA PRO A 310 12.30 -4.77 -2.31
C PRO A 310 11.56 -6.06 -2.68
N ASP A 311 11.35 -6.31 -3.97
CA ASP A 311 10.65 -7.49 -4.49
C ASP A 311 11.61 -8.64 -4.91
N GLU A 312 12.82 -8.65 -4.36
CA GLU A 312 13.81 -9.68 -4.67
C GLU A 312 13.64 -10.94 -3.81
N GLU A 313 14.11 -12.09 -4.32
CA GLU A 313 14.05 -13.37 -3.61
C GLU A 313 14.67 -13.27 -2.20
N VAL A 314 15.75 -12.49 -2.04
CA VAL A 314 16.41 -12.30 -0.75
C VAL A 314 15.48 -11.64 0.27
N TYR A 315 14.77 -10.58 -0.11
CA TYR A 315 13.80 -9.93 0.78
C TYR A 315 12.64 -10.88 1.07
N ASN A 316 11.99 -11.35 0.02
CA ASN A 316 10.77 -12.15 0.09
C ASN A 316 10.96 -13.43 0.90
N ARG A 317 12.15 -14.05 0.82
CA ARG A 317 12.44 -15.32 1.50
C ARG A 317 12.91 -15.15 2.96
N TYR A 318 13.70 -14.12 3.25
CA TYR A 318 14.41 -14.03 4.53
C TYR A 318 13.90 -12.92 5.44
N TYR A 319 13.41 -11.81 4.87
CA TYR A 319 13.04 -10.62 5.62
C TYR A 319 11.54 -10.33 5.61
N SER A 320 10.82 -10.62 4.53
CA SER A 320 9.40 -10.29 4.39
C SER A 320 8.56 -10.80 5.56
N VAL A 321 7.67 -9.96 6.06
CA VAL A 321 6.69 -10.32 7.10
C VAL A 321 5.68 -11.32 6.53
N LEU A 322 5.21 -11.10 5.31
CA LEU A 322 4.31 -12.04 4.61
C LEU A 322 5.00 -13.40 4.40
N GLY A 323 6.26 -13.40 3.96
CA GLY A 323 7.06 -14.62 3.79
C GLY A 323 7.42 -15.32 5.10
N LEU A 324 7.62 -14.58 6.19
CA LEU A 324 7.74 -15.15 7.54
C LEU A 324 6.44 -15.83 7.97
N TYR A 325 5.29 -15.18 7.75
CA TYR A 325 3.99 -15.75 8.09
C TYR A 325 3.72 -17.04 7.33
N ASP A 326 3.95 -17.08 6.02
CA ASP A 326 3.71 -18.28 5.21
C ASP A 326 4.57 -19.47 5.69
N ARG A 327 5.82 -19.23 6.09
CA ARG A 327 6.68 -20.27 6.72
C ARG A 327 6.15 -20.74 8.08
N LEU A 328 5.66 -19.82 8.90
CA LEU A 328 5.07 -20.17 10.20
C LEU A 328 3.77 -20.96 10.06
N VAL A 329 2.97 -20.69 9.01
CA VAL A 329 1.78 -21.49 8.67
C VAL A 329 2.20 -22.92 8.29
N GLU A 330 3.23 -23.09 7.48
CA GLU A 330 3.78 -24.41 7.11
C GLU A 330 4.31 -25.16 8.34
N ASP A 331 5.06 -24.48 9.21
CA ASP A 331 5.58 -25.04 10.46
C ASP A 331 4.46 -25.41 11.43
N GLN A 332 3.42 -24.59 11.55
CA GLN A 332 2.24 -24.89 12.38
C GLN A 332 1.48 -26.12 11.86
N GLY A 333 1.40 -26.29 10.54
CA GLY A 333 0.79 -27.47 9.92
C GLY A 333 1.59 -28.74 10.11
N THR A 334 2.92 -28.64 10.14
CA THR A 334 3.84 -29.78 10.22
C THR A 334 4.18 -30.17 11.67
N TYR A 335 4.33 -29.17 12.55
CA TYR A 335 4.87 -29.32 13.91
C TYR A 335 4.07 -28.57 14.98
N PRO A 336 2.73 -28.70 15.03
CA PRO A 336 1.86 -27.88 15.87
C PRO A 336 2.23 -27.91 17.36
N ASP A 337 2.62 -29.08 17.88
CA ASP A 337 2.90 -29.27 19.31
C ASP A 337 4.25 -28.66 19.77
N THR A 338 5.12 -28.28 18.83
CA THR A 338 6.47 -27.77 19.14
C THR A 338 6.64 -26.29 18.84
N MET A 339 5.61 -25.61 18.30
CA MET A 339 5.68 -24.19 17.92
C MET A 339 6.10 -23.28 19.08
N ASP A 340 5.62 -23.56 20.30
CA ASP A 340 5.97 -22.78 21.49
C ASP A 340 7.36 -23.12 22.08
N GLN A 341 8.07 -24.10 21.50
CA GLN A 341 9.44 -24.50 21.88
C GLN A 341 10.47 -24.12 20.80
N ARG A 342 10.03 -23.49 19.71
CA ARG A 342 10.87 -22.99 18.63
C ARG A 342 11.08 -21.49 18.77
N TYR A 343 12.27 -21.04 18.39
CA TYR A 343 12.69 -19.65 18.52
C TYR A 343 13.51 -19.24 17.29
N GLY A 344 13.01 -18.28 16.53
CA GLY A 344 13.74 -17.67 15.42
C GLY A 344 12.98 -16.53 14.77
N ALA A 345 11.65 -16.59 14.75
CA ALA A 345 10.79 -15.60 14.11
C ALA A 345 10.95 -14.20 14.73
N TRP A 346 11.05 -14.12 16.07
CA TRP A 346 11.23 -12.83 16.75
C TRP A 346 12.56 -12.15 16.39
N ALA A 347 13.65 -12.92 16.35
CA ALA A 347 14.96 -12.40 15.92
C ALA A 347 14.94 -11.95 14.45
N GLY A 348 14.20 -12.67 13.59
CA GLY A 348 13.97 -12.28 12.20
C GLY A 348 13.25 -10.93 12.09
N LEU A 349 12.17 -10.73 12.86
CA LEU A 349 11.45 -9.45 12.90
C LEU A 349 12.32 -8.30 13.37
N LEU A 350 13.12 -8.48 14.44
CA LEU A 350 14.05 -7.46 14.91
C LEU A 350 15.10 -7.11 13.85
N SER A 351 15.59 -8.12 13.12
CA SER A 351 16.54 -7.92 12.03
C SER A 351 15.93 -7.09 10.89
N LEU A 352 14.67 -7.37 10.52
CA LEU A 352 13.93 -6.55 9.55
C LEU A 352 13.74 -5.12 10.06
N PHE A 353 13.35 -4.93 11.33
CA PHE A 353 13.15 -3.59 11.89
C PHE A 353 14.42 -2.76 11.84
N ARG A 354 15.57 -3.37 12.16
CA ARG A 354 16.89 -2.73 12.04
C ARG A 354 17.26 -2.44 10.59
N LEU A 355 17.02 -3.39 9.68
CA LEU A 355 17.25 -3.20 8.24
C LEU A 355 16.47 -1.97 7.72
N VAL A 356 15.23 -1.79 8.16
CA VAL A 356 14.40 -0.62 7.79
C VAL A 356 14.93 0.68 8.41
N TYR A 357 15.40 0.63 9.65
CA TYR A 357 15.91 1.81 10.36
C TYR A 357 17.27 2.26 9.84
N GLU A 358 18.25 1.36 9.78
CA GLU A 358 19.65 1.62 9.41
C GLU A 358 19.85 1.60 7.88
N GLY A 359 18.92 1.02 7.13
CA GLY A 359 19.11 0.68 5.73
C GLY A 359 20.09 -0.47 5.56
N GLY A 360 20.28 -0.91 4.33
CA GLY A 360 21.25 -1.93 3.98
C GLY A 360 20.70 -2.99 3.03
N GLY A 361 21.49 -4.03 2.78
CA GLY A 361 21.14 -5.11 1.87
C GLY A 361 22.35 -5.59 1.04
N PRO A 362 22.14 -6.45 0.04
CA PRO A 362 23.19 -6.99 -0.80
C PRO A 362 23.94 -5.94 -1.64
N TYR A 363 23.35 -4.76 -1.86
CA TYR A 363 23.97 -3.66 -2.59
C TYR A 363 23.57 -2.28 -2.01
N GLU A 364 24.38 -1.27 -2.30
CA GLU A 364 24.14 0.12 -1.94
C GLU A 364 22.86 0.59 -2.65
N ASP A 365 21.86 1.04 -1.89
CA ASP A 365 20.47 1.36 -2.30
C ASP A 365 19.43 0.23 -2.25
N TYR A 366 19.74 -0.97 -1.74
CA TYR A 366 18.74 -2.05 -1.60
C TYR A 366 17.54 -1.64 -0.72
N LEU A 367 17.81 -1.17 0.50
CA LEU A 367 16.81 -0.53 1.33
C LEU A 367 17.42 0.74 1.94
N PRO A 368 16.91 1.95 1.63
CA PRO A 368 17.44 3.18 2.20
C PRO A 368 17.09 3.27 3.68
N ALA A 369 18.01 3.83 4.47
CA ALA A 369 17.77 4.11 5.88
C ALA A 369 16.57 5.05 6.03
N ARG A 370 15.53 4.60 6.73
CA ARG A 370 14.33 5.42 6.99
C ARG A 370 14.46 6.21 8.28
N HIS A 371 15.28 5.76 9.22
CA HIS A 371 15.38 6.31 10.58
C HIS A 371 14.00 6.53 11.23
N GLY A 372 13.91 7.40 12.24
CA GLY A 372 12.67 7.76 12.91
C GLY A 372 12.30 6.84 14.08
N GLN A 373 11.54 7.39 15.02
CA GLN A 373 11.23 6.75 16.30
C GLN A 373 10.51 5.39 16.14
N LEU A 374 9.70 5.22 15.09
CA LEU A 374 8.92 4.00 14.89
C LEU A 374 9.82 2.77 14.75
N PHE A 375 10.88 2.81 13.95
CA PHE A 375 11.78 1.68 13.72
C PHE A 375 13.06 1.73 14.55
N ASP A 376 13.28 2.80 15.31
CA ASP A 376 14.45 2.96 16.15
C ASP A 376 14.55 1.83 17.20
N PRO A 377 15.63 1.02 17.19
CA PRO A 377 15.81 -0.07 18.14
C PRO A 377 15.99 0.41 19.58
N ASP A 378 16.43 1.66 19.80
CA ASP A 378 16.73 2.22 21.12
C ASP A 378 15.54 2.91 21.78
N THR A 379 14.42 3.07 21.08
CA THR A 379 13.19 3.62 21.68
C THR A 379 12.65 2.73 22.81
N TYR A 380 12.73 1.40 22.64
CA TYR A 380 12.25 0.41 23.62
C TYR A 380 13.26 -0.74 23.76
N PRO A 381 14.36 -0.53 24.51
CA PRO A 381 15.48 -1.48 24.57
C PRO A 381 15.10 -2.89 25.08
N PHE A 382 14.05 -3.00 25.89
CA PHE A 382 13.59 -4.29 26.43
C PHE A 382 13.11 -5.26 25.34
N LEU A 383 12.69 -4.76 24.16
CA LEU A 383 12.32 -5.60 23.01
C LEU A 383 13.48 -6.47 22.53
N GLU A 384 14.72 -6.02 22.78
CA GLU A 384 15.96 -6.71 22.46
C GLU A 384 16.67 -7.25 23.70
N GLY A 385 15.98 -7.26 24.85
CA GLY A 385 16.52 -7.80 26.10
C GLY A 385 17.52 -6.88 26.77
N ARG A 386 17.49 -5.57 26.48
CA ARG A 386 18.35 -4.56 27.08
C ARG A 386 17.62 -3.75 28.14
N TRP A 387 18.32 -3.34 29.19
CA TRP A 387 17.76 -2.42 30.20
C TRP A 387 17.77 -0.97 29.72
N SER A 388 18.82 -0.58 28.99
CA SER A 388 19.01 0.77 28.45
C SER A 388 19.63 0.73 27.07
N ASN A 389 19.62 1.86 26.37
CA ASN A 389 20.21 1.98 25.04
C ASN A 389 21.75 1.86 25.03
N GLU A 390 22.41 2.08 26.17
CA GLU A 390 23.87 1.98 26.31
C GLU A 390 24.37 0.53 26.40
N GLU A 391 23.48 -0.43 26.68
CA GLU A 391 23.86 -1.83 26.82
C GLU A 391 23.94 -2.54 25.45
N PRO A 392 24.93 -3.42 25.23
CA PRO A 392 24.98 -4.23 24.03
C PRO A 392 23.87 -5.30 24.04
N VAL A 393 23.42 -5.69 22.85
CA VAL A 393 22.47 -6.81 22.69
C VAL A 393 23.18 -8.13 23.00
N ASN A 394 22.97 -8.67 24.20
CA ASN A 394 23.61 -9.90 24.66
C ASN A 394 22.68 -11.12 24.60
N HIS A 395 21.42 -10.96 25.03
CA HIS A 395 20.44 -12.05 25.07
C HIS A 395 19.09 -11.54 24.59
N LEU A 396 18.68 -11.97 23.39
CA LEU A 396 17.37 -11.64 22.87
C LEU A 396 16.26 -12.32 23.70
N PRO A 397 15.11 -11.65 23.91
CA PRO A 397 13.94 -12.29 24.48
C PRO A 397 13.54 -13.51 23.64
N GLN A 398 13.44 -14.67 24.28
CA GLN A 398 13.05 -15.93 23.64
C GLN A 398 11.53 -15.98 23.46
N ILE A 399 10.99 -15.07 22.65
CA ILE A 399 9.60 -15.12 22.21
C ILE A 399 9.46 -16.31 21.26
N SER A 400 8.54 -17.22 21.56
CA SER A 400 8.36 -18.43 20.75
C SER A 400 7.79 -18.12 19.37
N ASP A 401 8.10 -18.98 18.40
CA ASP A 401 7.54 -18.91 17.05
C ASP A 401 6.01 -19.07 17.08
N GLY A 402 5.47 -19.84 18.05
CA GLY A 402 4.03 -19.93 18.30
C GLY A 402 3.38 -18.59 18.69
N VAL A 403 4.04 -17.76 19.51
CA VAL A 403 3.55 -16.40 19.82
C VAL A 403 3.58 -15.52 18.58
N VAL A 404 4.67 -15.54 17.81
CA VAL A 404 4.80 -14.73 16.59
C VAL A 404 3.76 -15.17 15.55
N PHE A 405 3.55 -16.47 15.38
CA PHE A 405 2.50 -17.01 14.51
C PHE A 405 1.11 -16.53 14.92
N ARG A 406 0.70 -16.69 16.19
CA ARG A 406 -0.61 -16.23 16.68
C ARG A 406 -0.79 -14.72 16.54
N MET A 407 0.28 -13.95 16.74
CA MET A 407 0.28 -12.51 16.54
C MET A 407 0.05 -12.17 15.06
N LEU A 408 0.83 -12.76 14.14
CA LEU A 408 0.70 -12.50 12.70
C LEU A 408 -0.62 -13.05 12.12
N ASP A 409 -1.09 -14.20 12.57
CA ASP A 409 -2.40 -14.77 12.19
C ASP A 409 -3.53 -13.80 12.54
N LYS A 410 -3.51 -13.19 13.73
CA LYS A 410 -4.49 -12.16 14.11
C LYS A 410 -4.41 -10.89 13.27
N LEU A 411 -3.23 -10.55 12.74
CA LEU A 411 -3.05 -9.40 11.86
C LEU A 411 -3.40 -9.71 10.40
N LEU A 412 -3.21 -10.94 9.95
CA LEU A 412 -3.33 -11.32 8.54
C LEU A 412 -4.60 -12.09 8.21
N MET A 413 -5.25 -12.71 9.20
CA MET A 413 -6.42 -13.55 9.00
C MET A 413 -7.60 -13.02 9.80
N LEU A 414 -8.74 -12.83 9.12
CA LEU A 414 -10.00 -12.49 9.75
C LEU A 414 -11.04 -13.54 9.37
N LYS A 415 -11.58 -14.28 10.35
CA LYS A 415 -12.58 -15.36 10.11
C LYS A 415 -12.14 -16.40 9.05
N GLY A 416 -10.85 -16.70 8.99
CA GLY A 416 -10.27 -17.64 8.01
C GLY A 416 -9.89 -17.00 6.68
N ASP A 417 -10.12 -15.70 6.53
CA ASP A 417 -9.86 -14.93 5.33
C ASP A 417 -8.59 -14.07 5.45
N ARG A 418 -7.63 -14.25 4.53
CA ARG A 418 -6.45 -13.36 4.43
C ARG A 418 -6.90 -11.92 4.15
N LEU A 419 -6.47 -10.98 4.99
CA LEU A 419 -6.66 -9.55 4.86
C LEU A 419 -5.68 -9.01 3.82
N SER A 420 -6.10 -8.01 3.04
CA SER A 420 -5.22 -7.24 2.17
C SER A 420 -5.02 -5.84 2.74
N TYR A 421 -3.78 -5.52 3.05
CA TYR A 421 -3.35 -4.20 3.52
C TYR A 421 -3.24 -3.17 2.39
N ARG A 422 -3.20 -3.61 1.12
CA ARG A 422 -3.33 -2.74 -0.07
C ARG A 422 -4.67 -2.00 -0.09
N ALA A 423 -5.75 -2.69 0.25
CA ALA A 423 -7.11 -2.16 0.23
C ALA A 423 -7.47 -1.34 1.48
N LEU A 424 -6.65 -1.36 2.54
CA LEU A 424 -6.87 -0.55 3.73
C LEU A 424 -6.49 0.92 3.44
N GLY A 425 -7.45 1.81 3.66
CA GLY A 425 -7.22 3.24 3.66
C GLY A 425 -6.71 3.73 5.02
N VAL A 426 -6.42 5.03 5.05
CA VAL A 426 -5.97 5.72 6.27
C VAL A 426 -7.02 5.66 7.38
N GLU A 427 -8.30 5.69 7.04
CA GLU A 427 -9.40 5.70 8.01
C GLU A 427 -9.51 4.36 8.76
N GLU A 428 -9.32 3.25 8.04
CA GLU A 428 -9.36 1.90 8.61
C GLU A 428 -8.16 1.67 9.54
N ILE A 429 -6.96 2.12 9.14
CA ILE A 429 -5.77 2.07 10.00
C ILE A 429 -5.98 2.99 11.22
N GLY A 430 -6.53 4.19 11.04
CA GLY A 430 -6.85 5.11 12.13
C GLY A 430 -7.84 4.53 13.14
N SER A 431 -8.83 3.77 12.67
CA SER A 431 -9.81 3.06 13.51
C SER A 431 -9.16 1.91 14.29
N VAL A 432 -8.19 1.20 13.69
CA VAL A 432 -7.37 0.21 14.39
C VAL A 432 -6.53 0.86 15.49
N TYR A 433 -5.87 1.99 15.19
CA TYR A 433 -5.11 2.76 16.17
C TYR A 433 -5.98 3.20 17.35
N GLU A 434 -7.16 3.77 17.10
CA GLU A 434 -8.13 4.11 18.14
C GLU A 434 -8.55 2.86 18.95
N GLY A 435 -8.69 1.74 18.27
CA GLY A 435 -8.99 0.42 18.82
C GLY A 435 -7.96 -0.12 19.81
N ILE A 436 -6.70 0.29 19.69
CA ILE A 436 -5.62 -0.10 20.60
C ILE A 436 -5.23 1.00 21.58
N MET A 437 -5.56 2.26 21.29
CA MET A 437 -5.31 3.38 22.19
C MET A 437 -6.22 3.33 23.43
N GLY A 438 -5.71 3.85 24.54
CA GLY A 438 -6.44 3.91 25.80
C GLY A 438 -6.40 2.61 26.60
N PHE A 439 -5.33 1.82 26.46
CA PHE A 439 -4.97 0.80 27.45
C PHE A 439 -3.70 1.20 28.20
N GLU A 440 -3.51 0.62 29.37
CA GLU A 440 -2.26 0.67 30.11
C GLU A 440 -1.86 -0.76 30.49
N VAL A 441 -0.56 -1.03 30.60
CA VAL A 441 -0.09 -2.27 31.22
C VAL A 441 -0.14 -2.11 32.74
N GLU A 442 -0.72 -3.08 33.43
CA GLU A 442 -0.78 -3.14 34.89
C GLU A 442 -0.29 -4.50 35.40
N VAL A 443 0.05 -4.55 36.69
CA VAL A 443 0.51 -5.78 37.37
C VAL A 443 -0.62 -6.28 38.28
N ALA A 444 -0.96 -7.55 38.17
CA ALA A 444 -1.97 -8.18 39.01
C ALA A 444 -1.49 -8.21 40.47
N THR A 445 -2.14 -7.46 41.36
CA THR A 445 -1.86 -7.45 42.80
C THR A 445 -2.41 -8.68 43.53
N GLY A 446 -3.35 -9.39 42.89
CA GLY A 446 -3.98 -10.63 43.34
C GLY A 446 -4.54 -11.43 42.16
N PRO A 447 -5.14 -12.61 42.40
CA PRO A 447 -5.84 -13.39 41.40
C PRO A 447 -6.88 -12.53 40.65
N SER A 448 -6.73 -12.39 39.33
CA SER A 448 -7.47 -11.40 38.54
C SER A 448 -8.08 -11.98 37.28
N LEU A 449 -9.21 -11.43 36.83
CA LEU A 449 -9.96 -11.92 35.66
C LEU A 449 -10.52 -10.75 34.83
N ALA A 450 -10.39 -10.81 33.50
CA ALA A 450 -11.02 -9.83 32.61
C ALA A 450 -12.51 -10.14 32.43
N VAL A 451 -13.36 -9.10 32.51
CA VAL A 451 -14.81 -9.21 32.33
C VAL A 451 -15.32 -8.41 31.12
N ARG A 452 -16.21 -9.02 30.34
CA ARG A 452 -16.87 -8.44 29.16
C ARG A 452 -17.99 -7.46 29.56
N PRO A 453 -18.35 -6.48 28.71
CA PRO A 453 -17.93 -6.30 27.31
C PRO A 453 -16.67 -5.45 27.10
N LYS A 454 -16.16 -4.77 28.13
CA LYS A 454 -15.02 -3.84 28.01
C LYS A 454 -13.67 -4.48 28.31
N ASP A 455 -13.65 -5.78 28.63
CA ASP A 455 -12.46 -6.55 28.98
C ASP A 455 -11.63 -5.92 30.12
N VAL A 456 -12.34 -5.34 31.09
CA VAL A 456 -11.74 -4.74 32.28
C VAL A 456 -11.27 -5.85 33.21
N VAL A 457 -10.01 -5.80 33.64
CA VAL A 457 -9.45 -6.76 34.59
C VAL A 457 -9.84 -6.36 36.01
N VAL A 458 -10.32 -7.35 36.77
CA VAL A 458 -10.83 -7.16 38.14
C VAL A 458 -10.08 -8.11 39.08
N ASN A 459 -9.59 -7.57 40.19
CA ASN A 459 -8.97 -8.37 41.25
C ASN A 459 -10.06 -9.11 42.04
N LEU A 460 -10.01 -10.44 42.01
CA LEU A 460 -11.01 -11.31 42.63
C LEU A 460 -10.88 -11.37 44.15
N GLU A 461 -9.69 -11.14 44.72
CA GLU A 461 -9.50 -11.05 46.17
C GLU A 461 -10.13 -9.76 46.72
N GLU A 462 -9.90 -8.62 46.07
CA GLU A 462 -10.53 -7.35 46.44
C GLU A 462 -12.06 -7.41 46.30
N LEU A 463 -12.53 -8.09 45.25
CA LEU A 463 -13.95 -8.33 45.03
C LEU A 463 -14.55 -9.23 46.11
N LEU A 464 -13.82 -10.27 46.56
CA LEU A 464 -14.26 -11.14 47.64
C LEU A 464 -14.31 -10.42 48.99
N ALA A 465 -13.35 -9.53 49.24
CA ALA A 465 -13.28 -8.68 50.44
C ALA A 465 -14.40 -7.63 50.50
N THR A 466 -14.98 -7.26 49.35
CA THR A 466 -16.13 -6.36 49.28
C THR A 466 -17.37 -7.03 49.89
N LYS A 467 -18.18 -6.26 50.63
CA LYS A 467 -19.45 -6.74 51.22
C LYS A 467 -20.31 -7.43 50.16
N PRO A 468 -20.90 -8.61 50.44
CA PRO A 468 -21.67 -9.36 49.45
C PRO A 468 -22.67 -8.53 48.64
N ALA A 469 -23.44 -7.65 49.29
CA ALA A 469 -24.44 -6.82 48.65
C ALA A 469 -23.87 -5.80 47.64
N ASP A 470 -22.60 -5.41 47.81
CA ASP A 470 -21.94 -4.33 47.07
C ASP A 470 -20.99 -4.86 45.97
N ARG A 471 -20.75 -6.18 45.89
CA ARG A 471 -19.82 -6.80 44.92
C ARG A 471 -20.18 -6.54 43.45
N SER A 472 -21.45 -6.24 43.14
CA SER A 472 -21.84 -5.89 41.77
C SER A 472 -21.45 -4.46 41.39
N LYS A 473 -21.14 -3.57 42.34
CA LYS A 473 -20.83 -2.17 42.07
C LYS A 473 -19.50 -2.00 41.32
N PRO A 474 -18.37 -2.60 41.75
CA PRO A 474 -17.12 -2.54 40.98
C PRO A 474 -17.26 -3.12 39.57
N LEU A 475 -18.05 -4.20 39.41
CA LEU A 475 -18.30 -4.80 38.09
C LEU A 475 -19.13 -3.88 37.18
N LYS A 476 -20.11 -3.16 37.72
CA LYS A 476 -20.86 -2.14 36.96
C LYS A 476 -19.98 -0.97 36.55
N GLU A 477 -19.09 -0.51 37.43
CA GLU A 477 -18.09 0.52 37.10
C GLU A 477 -17.12 0.04 36.01
N ALA A 478 -16.80 -1.26 35.99
CA ALA A 478 -16.08 -1.94 34.92
C ALA A 478 -16.90 -2.14 33.62
N GLY A 479 -18.17 -1.73 33.59
CA GLY A 479 -19.07 -1.89 32.45
C GLY A 479 -19.72 -3.27 32.32
N CYS A 480 -19.52 -4.16 33.28
CA CYS A 480 -20.14 -5.49 33.37
C CYS A 480 -21.38 -5.45 34.29
N ASP A 481 -22.55 -5.14 33.72
CA ASP A 481 -23.81 -5.25 34.47
C ASP A 481 -24.35 -6.68 34.46
N LEU A 482 -24.39 -7.30 35.65
CA LEU A 482 -24.95 -8.62 35.88
C LEU A 482 -26.47 -8.62 36.12
N GLY A 483 -27.08 -7.43 36.26
CA GLY A 483 -28.49 -7.27 36.57
C GLY A 483 -28.89 -7.93 37.89
N THR A 484 -30.06 -8.58 37.91
CA THR A 484 -30.59 -9.34 39.06
C THR A 484 -30.66 -10.85 38.81
N GLY A 485 -29.93 -11.35 37.81
CA GLY A 485 -29.96 -12.76 37.41
C GLY A 485 -29.20 -13.70 38.35
N GLN A 486 -29.16 -14.99 37.99
CA GLN A 486 -28.47 -16.05 38.76
C GLN A 486 -27.01 -15.71 39.07
N ALA A 487 -26.25 -15.20 38.08
CA ALA A 487 -24.85 -14.79 38.28
C ALA A 487 -24.68 -13.71 39.36
N ALA A 488 -25.65 -12.78 39.49
CA ALA A 488 -25.61 -11.75 40.54
C ALA A 488 -25.93 -12.32 41.93
N GLN A 489 -26.72 -13.40 42.02
CA GLN A 489 -26.96 -14.11 43.27
C GLN A 489 -25.73 -14.95 43.66
N GLU A 490 -25.15 -15.67 42.70
CA GLU A 490 -23.94 -16.47 42.89
C GLU A 490 -22.75 -15.61 43.36
N LEU A 491 -22.58 -14.42 42.79
CA LEU A 491 -21.57 -13.43 43.21
C LEU A 491 -21.73 -13.01 44.69
N LYS A 492 -22.98 -12.85 45.16
CA LYS A 492 -23.28 -12.49 46.55
C LYS A 492 -23.02 -13.66 47.50
N SER A 493 -23.33 -14.88 47.08
CA SER A 493 -23.12 -16.09 47.88
C SER A 493 -21.69 -16.63 47.86
N ALA A 494 -20.83 -16.14 46.95
CA ALA A 494 -19.46 -16.59 46.79
C ALA A 494 -18.63 -16.44 48.08
N LYS A 495 -17.93 -17.51 48.46
CA LYS A 495 -17.06 -17.58 49.65
C LYS A 495 -15.60 -17.75 49.29
N THR A 496 -15.32 -18.20 48.08
CA THR A 496 -13.97 -18.45 47.56
C THR A 496 -13.77 -17.74 46.21
N ILE A 497 -12.51 -17.63 45.79
CA ILE A 497 -12.15 -17.11 44.46
C ILE A 497 -12.74 -18.01 43.35
N ALA A 498 -12.76 -19.33 43.56
CA ALA A 498 -13.36 -20.27 42.62
C ALA A 498 -14.88 -20.04 42.44
N ASP A 499 -15.59 -19.70 43.53
CA ASP A 499 -17.02 -19.35 43.44
C ASP A 499 -17.23 -18.06 42.63
N LEU A 500 -16.35 -17.05 42.80
CA LEU A 500 -16.41 -15.82 42.02
C LEU A 500 -16.10 -16.08 40.54
N GLN A 501 -15.10 -16.91 40.25
CA GLN A 501 -14.77 -17.30 38.87
C GLN A 501 -15.95 -18.02 38.21
N ALA A 502 -16.59 -18.96 38.90
CA ALA A 502 -17.77 -19.66 38.40
C ALA A 502 -18.95 -18.71 38.14
N ALA A 503 -19.21 -17.77 39.06
CA ALA A 503 -20.26 -16.77 38.90
C ALA A 503 -20.01 -15.83 37.70
N LEU A 504 -18.74 -15.59 37.36
CA LEU A 504 -18.31 -14.72 36.27
C LEU A 504 -18.01 -15.45 34.96
N GLU A 505 -18.05 -16.78 34.91
CA GLU A 505 -17.60 -17.59 33.76
C GLU A 505 -18.24 -17.14 32.43
N LYS A 506 -19.55 -16.90 32.41
CA LYS A 506 -20.27 -16.42 31.21
C LYS A 506 -19.87 -15.01 30.79
N ARG A 507 -19.31 -14.21 31.69
CA ARG A 507 -18.84 -12.85 31.46
C ARG A 507 -17.33 -12.73 31.38
N ALA A 508 -16.59 -13.81 31.64
CA ALA A 508 -15.14 -13.85 31.48
C ALA A 508 -14.78 -13.51 30.03
N SER A 509 -13.73 -12.72 29.87
CA SER A 509 -13.11 -12.45 28.59
C SER A 509 -12.18 -13.61 28.21
N HIS A 510 -12.08 -13.90 26.92
CA HIS A 510 -11.10 -14.87 26.40
C HIS A 510 -9.66 -14.37 26.50
N ARG A 511 -9.46 -13.06 26.72
CA ARG A 511 -8.13 -12.41 26.78
C ARG A 511 -7.33 -12.81 28.01
N THR A 512 -8.00 -13.06 29.13
CA THR A 512 -7.42 -13.74 30.28
C THR A 512 -7.80 -15.21 30.16
N LEU A 513 -6.86 -16.08 29.80
CA LEU A 513 -7.04 -17.53 29.65
C LEU A 513 -7.30 -18.19 31.03
N GLY A 514 -8.40 -17.82 31.69
CA GLY A 514 -8.66 -18.07 33.10
C GLY A 514 -8.17 -16.95 34.02
N VAL A 515 -8.01 -17.28 35.30
CA VAL A 515 -7.58 -16.34 36.34
C VAL A 515 -6.07 -16.12 36.25
N LEU A 516 -5.67 -14.86 36.11
CA LEU A 516 -4.28 -14.44 36.14
C LEU A 516 -3.74 -14.55 37.58
N PRO A 517 -2.56 -15.15 37.78
CA PRO A 517 -1.90 -15.15 39.09
C PRO A 517 -1.36 -13.76 39.46
N THR A 518 -1.09 -13.57 40.75
CA THR A 518 -0.39 -12.38 41.26
C THR A 518 0.95 -12.19 40.56
N GLY A 519 1.27 -10.95 40.20
CA GLY A 519 2.49 -10.57 39.48
C GLY A 519 2.39 -10.65 37.96
N SER A 520 1.30 -11.22 37.40
CA SER A 520 1.10 -11.22 35.94
C SER A 520 0.85 -9.82 35.40
N LEU A 521 1.38 -9.56 34.21
CA LEU A 521 1.07 -8.35 33.46
C LEU A 521 -0.26 -8.51 32.71
N TYR A 522 -1.02 -7.43 32.62
CA TYR A 522 -2.26 -7.41 31.86
C TYR A 522 -2.52 -6.04 31.23
N LEU A 523 -3.37 -6.01 30.21
CA LEU A 523 -3.80 -4.76 29.57
C LEU A 523 -5.11 -4.27 30.19
N GLN A 524 -5.07 -3.09 30.78
CA GLN A 524 -6.20 -2.45 31.44
C GLN A 524 -6.77 -1.32 30.57
N PRO A 525 -8.07 -1.32 30.24
CA PRO A 525 -8.70 -0.16 29.58
C PRO A 525 -8.65 1.09 30.47
N GLY A 526 -8.22 2.22 29.93
CA GLY A 526 -8.13 3.53 30.60
C GLY A 526 -9.49 4.22 30.82
N GLU A 527 -9.51 5.29 31.62
CA GLU A 527 -10.76 5.95 32.05
C GLU A 527 -11.58 6.57 30.89
N GLU A 528 -10.94 7.18 29.90
CA GLU A 528 -11.64 7.76 28.73
C GLU A 528 -12.38 6.70 27.93
N ARG A 529 -11.76 5.53 27.75
CA ARG A 529 -12.38 4.35 27.13
C ARG A 529 -13.50 3.76 27.99
N ARG A 530 -13.38 3.82 29.32
CA ARG A 530 -14.46 3.43 30.25
C ARG A 530 -15.66 4.37 30.17
N ARG A 531 -15.47 5.66 29.86
CA ARG A 531 -16.53 6.70 29.80
C ARG A 531 -17.14 6.96 28.41
N SER A 532 -16.49 6.52 27.33
CA SER A 532 -16.84 6.73 25.89
C SER A 532 -16.73 8.19 25.43
N GLY A 533 -16.13 8.42 24.25
CA GLY A 533 -16.18 9.71 23.55
C GLY A 533 -15.09 10.04 22.54
N SER A 534 -13.94 9.35 22.52
CA SER A 534 -12.96 9.52 21.45
C SER A 534 -13.39 8.70 20.24
N HIS A 535 -13.69 9.35 19.13
CA HIS A 535 -13.99 8.71 17.85
C HIS A 535 -13.07 9.29 16.78
N TYR A 536 -12.50 8.43 15.93
CA TYR A 536 -11.83 8.85 14.71
C TYR A 536 -12.77 9.77 13.92
N THR A 537 -12.27 10.95 13.54
CA THR A 537 -13.06 11.92 12.78
C THR A 537 -12.98 11.58 11.29
N PRO A 538 -14.08 11.18 10.63
CA PRO A 538 -14.04 10.76 9.22
C PRO A 538 -13.60 11.88 8.28
N GLN A 539 -13.02 11.52 7.13
CA GLN A 539 -12.50 12.47 6.13
C GLN A 539 -13.56 13.46 5.64
N LYS A 540 -14.82 13.01 5.49
CA LYS A 540 -15.94 13.88 5.11
C LYS A 540 -16.15 15.07 6.05
N LEU A 541 -15.65 14.97 7.29
CA LEU A 541 -15.66 16.07 8.27
C LEU A 541 -14.32 16.81 8.28
N THR A 542 -13.19 16.11 8.23
CA THR A 542 -11.87 16.76 8.30
C THR A 542 -11.53 17.55 7.04
N ALA A 543 -11.79 17.01 5.85
CA ALA A 543 -11.41 17.60 4.56
C ALA A 543 -11.90 19.04 4.36
N PRO A 544 -13.21 19.36 4.48
CA PRO A 544 -13.69 20.73 4.28
C PRO A 544 -13.17 21.69 5.35
N ILE A 545 -12.94 21.22 6.58
CA ILE A 545 -12.42 22.04 7.68
C ILE A 545 -10.95 22.38 7.42
N VAL A 546 -10.14 21.39 7.05
CA VAL A 546 -8.72 21.56 6.72
C VAL A 546 -8.58 22.47 5.51
N GLU A 547 -9.37 22.27 4.46
CA GLU A 547 -9.36 23.08 3.24
C GLU A 547 -9.65 24.55 3.57
N THR A 548 -10.73 24.82 4.30
CA THR A 548 -11.09 26.17 4.76
C THR A 548 -10.00 26.80 5.63
N THR A 549 -9.29 25.97 6.42
CA THR A 549 -8.21 26.42 7.32
C THR A 549 -6.92 26.75 6.56
N LEU A 550 -6.56 25.94 5.55
CA LEU A 550 -5.35 26.13 4.75
C LEU A 550 -5.51 27.22 3.69
N GLN A 551 -6.72 27.45 3.17
CA GLN A 551 -6.99 28.45 2.13
C GLN A 551 -6.41 29.86 2.42
N PRO A 552 -6.63 30.49 3.59
CA PRO A 552 -6.04 31.79 3.89
C PRO A 552 -4.51 31.74 4.01
N ILE A 553 -3.93 30.60 4.41
CA ILE A 553 -2.48 30.41 4.53
C ILE A 553 -1.87 30.37 3.12
N PHE A 554 -2.43 29.58 2.21
CA PHE A 554 -1.99 29.54 0.82
C PHE A 554 -2.12 30.92 0.15
N HIS A 555 -3.20 31.66 0.42
CA HIS A 555 -3.35 33.03 -0.09
C HIS A 555 -2.25 33.97 0.41
N GLN A 556 -1.76 33.80 1.64
CA GLN A 556 -0.63 34.58 2.17
C GLN A 556 0.70 34.20 1.54
N LEU A 557 0.89 32.94 1.15
CA LEU A 557 2.09 32.47 0.45
C LEU A 557 2.14 32.93 -1.02
N GLY A 558 1.01 33.41 -1.56
CA GLY A 558 0.87 33.94 -2.92
C GLY A 558 0.10 32.99 -3.85
N GLU A 559 -0.20 33.42 -5.08
CA GLU A 559 -0.94 32.60 -6.07
C GLU A 559 -0.23 31.29 -6.41
N HIS A 560 1.10 31.25 -6.26
CA HIS A 560 1.96 30.13 -6.65
C HIS A 560 3.01 29.85 -5.55
N PRO A 561 2.63 29.24 -4.41
CA PRO A 561 3.56 28.90 -3.35
C PRO A 561 4.63 27.91 -3.85
N THR A 562 5.88 28.13 -3.47
CA THR A 562 7.02 27.25 -3.80
C THR A 562 7.04 26.00 -2.95
N ALA A 563 7.73 24.96 -3.40
CA ALA A 563 7.85 23.70 -2.64
C ALA A 563 8.47 23.92 -1.25
N GLU A 564 9.49 24.79 -1.17
CA GLU A 564 10.15 25.16 0.09
C GLU A 564 9.18 25.84 1.06
N GLN A 565 8.40 26.82 0.59
CA GLN A 565 7.40 27.52 1.42
C GLN A 565 6.33 26.57 1.97
N ILE A 566 5.91 25.57 1.19
CA ILE A 566 4.93 24.57 1.64
C ILE A 566 5.55 23.66 2.70
N LEU A 567 6.79 23.20 2.50
CA LEU A 567 7.52 22.35 3.45
C LEU A 567 7.88 23.07 4.76
N GLU A 568 7.98 24.39 4.74
CA GLU A 568 8.23 25.21 5.93
C GLU A 568 7.00 25.34 6.85
N LEU A 569 5.79 25.08 6.34
CA LEU A 569 4.57 25.18 7.13
C LEU A 569 4.61 24.26 8.36
N LYS A 570 4.18 24.80 9.50
CA LYS A 570 4.05 24.07 10.76
C LYS A 570 2.59 24.04 11.17
N VAL A 571 2.05 22.84 11.29
CA VAL A 571 0.65 22.59 11.65
C VAL A 571 0.61 21.93 13.02
N CYS A 572 -0.27 22.41 13.89
CA CYS A 572 -0.46 21.88 15.24
C CYS A 572 -1.94 21.61 15.49
N ASP A 573 -2.25 20.36 15.82
CA ASP A 573 -3.56 19.96 16.34
C ASP A 573 -3.40 19.60 17.82
N LEU A 574 -3.94 20.45 18.69
CA LEU A 574 -3.81 20.34 20.14
C LEU A 574 -4.60 19.17 20.75
N ALA A 575 -5.56 18.62 20.00
CA ALA A 575 -6.43 17.53 20.44
C ALA A 575 -6.51 16.44 19.37
N MET A 576 -5.36 16.12 18.77
CA MET A 576 -5.28 15.34 17.52
C MET A 576 -5.89 13.94 17.59
N GLY A 577 -5.99 13.33 18.76
CA GLY A 577 -6.47 11.95 18.89
C GLY A 577 -5.67 11.01 17.99
N SER A 578 -6.35 10.35 17.05
CA SER A 578 -5.74 9.49 16.02
C SER A 578 -4.99 10.25 14.90
N GLY A 579 -5.01 11.58 14.92
CA GLY A 579 -4.35 12.44 13.94
C GLY A 579 -5.17 12.74 12.69
N ALA A 580 -6.50 12.51 12.68
CA ALA A 580 -7.33 12.62 11.47
C ALA A 580 -7.21 13.96 10.74
N PHE A 581 -7.19 15.09 11.46
CA PHE A 581 -6.97 16.41 10.87
C PHE A 581 -5.55 16.60 10.35
N LEU A 582 -4.55 16.07 11.06
CA LEU A 582 -3.14 16.14 10.63
C LEU A 582 -2.91 15.31 9.37
N VAL A 583 -3.50 14.12 9.27
CA VAL A 583 -3.35 13.28 8.07
C VAL A 583 -4.03 13.93 6.87
N GLU A 584 -5.21 14.49 7.05
CA GLU A 584 -5.89 15.24 5.97
C GLU A 584 -5.11 16.51 5.59
N THR A 585 -4.50 17.19 6.56
CA THR A 585 -3.59 18.31 6.30
C THR A 585 -2.38 17.85 5.48
N CYS A 586 -1.74 16.74 5.84
CA CYS A 586 -0.64 16.16 5.06
C CYS A 586 -1.06 15.85 3.62
N ARG A 587 -2.27 15.31 3.40
CA ARG A 587 -2.80 15.04 2.06
C ARG A 587 -2.91 16.32 1.23
N GLN A 588 -3.56 17.34 1.76
CA GLN A 588 -3.75 18.61 1.03
C GLN A 588 -2.44 19.38 0.82
N LEU A 589 -1.52 19.34 1.80
CA LEU A 589 -0.18 19.92 1.65
C LEU A 589 0.66 19.13 0.64
N ALA A 590 0.55 17.80 0.60
CA ALA A 590 1.24 16.97 -0.38
C ALA A 590 0.74 17.25 -1.80
N ASP A 591 -0.58 17.38 -2.01
CA ASP A 591 -1.15 17.77 -3.30
C ASP A 591 -0.63 19.15 -3.76
N ALA A 592 -0.54 20.11 -2.85
CA ALA A 592 0.03 21.42 -3.13
C ALA A 592 1.53 21.35 -3.44
N LEU A 593 2.27 20.50 -2.72
CA LEU A 593 3.70 20.30 -2.90
C LEU A 593 4.03 19.66 -4.25
N VAL A 594 3.28 18.64 -4.67
CA VAL A 594 3.42 18.00 -5.98
C VAL A 594 3.22 19.03 -7.09
N LYS A 595 2.16 19.83 -7.04
CA LYS A 595 1.92 20.93 -7.99
C LYS A 595 3.06 21.95 -8.03
N ALA A 596 3.65 22.26 -6.88
CA ALA A 596 4.80 23.16 -6.80
C ALA A 596 6.04 22.53 -7.48
N TRP A 597 6.33 21.25 -7.23
CA TRP A 597 7.44 20.54 -7.89
C TRP A 597 7.24 20.37 -9.40
N GLU A 598 6.01 20.17 -9.87
CA GLU A 598 5.69 20.09 -11.30
C GLU A 598 6.01 21.42 -11.99
N ARG A 599 5.56 22.52 -11.38
CA ARG A 599 5.83 23.88 -11.86
C ARG A 599 7.33 24.20 -11.84
N GLU A 600 8.04 23.77 -10.81
CA GLU A 600 9.49 23.97 -10.64
C GLU A 600 10.33 23.01 -11.49
N LYS A 601 9.71 22.02 -12.14
CA LYS A 601 10.37 20.93 -12.89
C LYS A 601 11.39 20.14 -12.07
N THR A 602 11.16 20.04 -10.76
CA THR A 602 12.04 19.34 -9.81
C THR A 602 11.57 17.93 -9.50
N LEU A 603 10.45 17.49 -10.07
CA LEU A 603 9.96 16.12 -9.94
C LEU A 603 10.93 15.14 -10.61
N THR A 604 11.81 14.54 -9.81
CA THR A 604 12.49 13.30 -10.17
C THR A 604 11.50 12.14 -10.07
N PRO A 605 11.47 11.20 -11.02
CA PRO A 605 10.42 10.17 -11.14
C PRO A 605 10.44 9.06 -10.07
N SER A 606 10.99 9.31 -8.88
CA SER A 606 10.86 8.39 -7.75
C SER A 606 10.26 9.12 -6.53
N PRO A 607 9.11 8.67 -5.99
CA PRO A 607 8.51 9.24 -4.78
C PRO A 607 9.30 8.91 -3.50
N PHE A 608 10.39 8.15 -3.61
CA PHE A 608 11.33 7.91 -2.52
C PHE A 608 12.58 8.75 -2.75
N PRO A 609 12.91 9.70 -1.87
CA PRO A 609 14.18 10.37 -1.97
C PRO A 609 15.29 9.30 -1.88
N ARG A 610 16.16 9.26 -2.90
CA ARG A 610 17.32 8.35 -2.96
C ARG A 610 18.32 8.59 -1.82
N THR A 611 18.15 9.68 -1.09
CA THR A 611 18.87 10.03 0.11
C THR A 611 17.86 10.24 1.24
N GLY A 612 17.92 9.43 2.30
CA GLY A 612 17.18 9.75 3.53
C GLY A 612 17.52 11.17 4.01
N GLU A 613 16.60 11.84 4.71
CA GLU A 613 16.76 13.24 5.17
C GLU A 613 17.95 13.48 6.14
N GLY A 614 18.73 12.45 6.47
CA GLY A 614 19.88 12.53 7.37
C GLY A 614 21.18 13.06 6.75
N ASP A 615 21.35 13.09 5.42
CA ASP A 615 22.67 13.34 4.82
C ASP A 615 22.89 14.78 4.35
N LYS A 616 22.91 15.74 5.30
CA LYS A 616 23.24 17.15 5.00
C LYS A 616 24.74 17.40 4.79
N ASN A 617 25.59 16.38 4.74
CA ASN A 617 27.03 16.57 4.82
C ASN A 617 27.87 15.81 3.78
N LYS A 618 27.37 15.67 2.55
CA LYS A 618 28.21 15.25 1.40
C LYS A 618 27.88 16.02 0.12
N ARG A 619 28.26 17.30 0.05
CA ARG A 619 28.60 17.92 -1.24
C ARG A 619 30.04 17.57 -1.57
N GLY A 620 30.24 16.45 -2.29
CA GLY A 620 31.56 16.04 -2.72
C GLY A 620 31.50 14.81 -3.61
N GLU A 621 31.51 15.04 -4.92
CA GLU A 621 31.78 14.07 -6.00
C GLU A 621 30.92 12.78 -5.96
N GLU A 622 29.75 12.82 -6.61
CA GLU A 622 28.99 11.63 -6.99
C GLU A 622 29.93 10.63 -7.71
N ARG A 623 30.22 9.53 -7.04
CA ARG A 623 31.06 8.45 -7.56
C ARG A 623 30.21 7.19 -7.57
N TRP A 624 29.60 6.92 -8.72
CA TRP A 624 28.75 5.75 -9.00
C TRP A 624 29.37 4.46 -8.48
N GLU A 625 28.74 3.81 -7.51
CA GLU A 625 29.22 2.56 -6.93
C GLU A 625 28.77 1.37 -7.79
N VAL A 626 29.78 0.66 -8.29
CA VAL A 626 29.66 -0.60 -9.02
C VAL A 626 30.37 -1.60 -8.13
N PRO A 627 29.81 -2.79 -7.85
CA PRO A 627 30.45 -3.77 -6.98
C PRO A 627 31.94 -3.89 -7.32
N GLU A 628 32.83 -3.74 -6.34
CA GLU A 628 34.27 -3.54 -6.58
C GLU A 628 34.86 -4.64 -7.48
N VAL A 629 34.33 -5.86 -7.42
CA VAL A 629 34.68 -6.99 -8.30
C VAL A 629 34.33 -6.73 -9.77
N VAL A 630 33.14 -6.19 -10.05
CA VAL A 630 32.69 -5.82 -11.40
C VAL A 630 33.47 -4.61 -11.89
N ARG A 631 33.70 -3.62 -11.02
CA ARG A 631 34.52 -2.45 -11.33
C ARG A 631 35.95 -2.86 -11.72
N GLN A 632 36.58 -3.75 -10.96
CA GLN A 632 37.91 -4.28 -11.26
C GLN A 632 37.94 -5.01 -12.61
N LYS A 633 36.97 -5.89 -12.87
CA LYS A 633 36.85 -6.62 -14.14
C LYS A 633 36.63 -5.67 -15.33
N MET A 634 35.76 -4.68 -15.20
CA MET A 634 35.50 -3.69 -16.27
C MET A 634 36.70 -2.76 -16.49
N VAL A 635 37.47 -2.44 -15.45
CA VAL A 635 38.73 -1.70 -15.59
C VAL A 635 39.77 -2.52 -16.35
N GLU A 636 39.84 -3.83 -16.13
CA GLU A 636 40.72 -4.74 -16.88
C GLU A 636 40.31 -4.86 -18.35
N VAL A 637 39.03 -5.07 -18.64
CA VAL A 637 38.50 -5.13 -20.02
C VAL A 637 38.72 -3.79 -20.73
N ALA A 638 38.47 -2.66 -20.07
CA ALA A 638 38.74 -1.34 -20.64
C ALA A 638 40.25 -1.11 -20.90
N ARG A 639 41.15 -1.67 -20.09
CA ARG A 639 42.60 -1.63 -20.36
C ARG A 639 42.96 -2.44 -21.60
N GLN A 640 42.29 -3.56 -21.84
CA GLN A 640 42.48 -4.36 -23.05
C GLN A 640 41.99 -3.61 -24.30
N PHE A 641 40.77 -3.05 -24.28
CA PHE A 641 40.23 -2.28 -25.40
C PHE A 641 41.08 -1.04 -25.73
N ARG A 642 41.72 -0.42 -24.73
CA ARG A 642 42.67 0.69 -24.97
C ARG A 642 43.95 0.28 -25.70
N LYS A 643 44.35 -1.00 -25.66
CA LYS A 643 45.52 -1.53 -26.37
C LYS A 643 45.22 -1.88 -27.82
N GLU A 644 43.98 -2.23 -28.12
CA GLU A 644 43.53 -2.68 -29.44
C GLU A 644 42.32 -1.86 -29.93
N PRO A 645 42.43 -0.52 -30.08
CA PRO A 645 41.33 0.30 -30.59
C PRO A 645 41.07 0.03 -32.06
N THR A 646 39.83 0.20 -32.52
CA THR A 646 39.52 0.21 -33.95
C THR A 646 40.22 1.40 -34.66
N PRO A 647 40.44 1.33 -35.99
CA PRO A 647 41.02 2.45 -36.74
C PRO A 647 40.26 3.77 -36.54
N SER A 648 38.92 3.72 -36.57
CA SER A 648 38.06 4.88 -36.36
C SER A 648 38.16 5.45 -34.94
N GLU A 649 38.19 4.60 -33.90
CA GLU A 649 38.45 5.06 -32.52
C GLU A 649 39.81 5.74 -32.38
N ALA A 650 40.85 5.20 -33.03
CA ALA A 650 42.19 5.79 -32.98
C ALA A 650 42.21 7.18 -33.64
N ILE A 651 41.53 7.33 -34.79
CA ILE A 651 41.39 8.61 -35.50
C ILE A 651 40.65 9.63 -34.62
N LEU A 652 39.48 9.27 -34.10
CA LEU A 652 38.67 10.18 -33.28
C LEU A 652 39.40 10.55 -31.97
N TRP A 653 40.08 9.60 -31.33
CA TRP A 653 40.83 9.87 -30.11
C TRP A 653 41.95 10.91 -30.31
N GLN A 654 42.66 10.90 -31.45
CA GLN A 654 43.70 11.90 -31.72
C GLN A 654 43.15 13.33 -31.83
N ALA A 655 41.89 13.45 -32.29
CA ALA A 655 41.17 14.71 -32.38
C ALA A 655 40.58 15.16 -31.04
N LEU A 656 40.16 14.24 -30.15
CA LEU A 656 39.54 14.58 -28.86
C LEU A 656 40.54 14.71 -27.70
N ARG A 657 41.67 13.98 -27.73
CA ARG A 657 42.63 13.95 -26.61
C ARG A 657 43.18 15.33 -26.27
N GLY A 658 43.41 15.57 -24.98
CA GLY A 658 44.06 16.80 -24.53
C GLY A 658 43.20 18.06 -24.64
N LYS A 659 41.86 17.92 -24.57
CA LYS A 659 40.89 19.02 -24.63
C LYS A 659 40.88 19.81 -25.94
N LYS A 660 41.21 19.14 -27.04
CA LYS A 660 41.33 19.75 -28.38
C LYS A 660 39.98 20.17 -28.99
N LEU A 661 38.87 19.61 -28.52
CA LEU A 661 37.52 19.99 -28.94
C LEU A 661 36.91 20.93 -27.91
N ASP A 662 36.97 22.24 -28.20
CA ASP A 662 36.37 23.34 -27.43
C ASP A 662 36.65 23.32 -25.91
N GLY A 663 37.80 22.77 -25.50
CA GLY A 663 38.20 22.69 -24.09
C GLY A 663 37.57 21.52 -23.30
N HIS A 664 36.67 20.74 -23.90
CA HIS A 664 35.99 19.63 -23.23
C HIS A 664 36.92 18.42 -23.04
N LYS A 665 36.84 17.79 -21.87
CA LYS A 665 37.68 16.64 -21.51
C LYS A 665 36.99 15.33 -21.87
N PHE A 666 37.53 14.63 -22.87
CA PHE A 666 37.09 13.28 -23.22
C PHE A 666 37.95 12.20 -22.57
N ARG A 667 37.31 11.09 -22.20
CA ARG A 667 37.93 9.83 -21.76
C ARG A 667 37.60 8.75 -22.78
N ARG A 668 38.57 7.92 -23.16
CA ARG A 668 38.33 6.78 -24.07
C ARG A 668 38.14 5.46 -23.32
N GLN A 669 37.29 4.60 -23.84
CA GLN A 669 36.99 3.26 -23.33
C GLN A 669 36.69 3.35 -21.82
N GLN A 670 35.70 4.15 -21.46
CA GLN A 670 35.37 4.49 -20.07
C GLN A 670 34.37 3.47 -19.51
N PRO A 671 34.70 2.78 -18.40
CA PRO A 671 33.70 2.00 -17.67
C PRO A 671 32.63 2.90 -17.06
N ILE A 672 31.36 2.59 -17.32
CA ILE A 672 30.18 3.19 -16.71
C ILE A 672 29.25 2.03 -16.34
N GLY A 673 29.08 1.77 -15.04
CA GLY A 673 28.36 0.59 -14.59
C GLY A 673 29.07 -0.71 -15.01
N SER A 674 28.28 -1.63 -15.57
CA SER A 674 28.72 -2.89 -16.19
C SER A 674 29.10 -2.75 -17.68
N PHE A 675 29.17 -1.52 -18.20
CA PHE A 675 29.45 -1.25 -19.62
C PHE A 675 30.75 -0.48 -19.82
N ILE A 676 31.32 -0.60 -21.02
CA ILE A 676 32.46 0.21 -21.46
C ILE A 676 32.00 0.97 -22.69
N VAL A 677 32.14 2.30 -22.67
CA VAL A 677 31.76 3.18 -23.78
C VAL A 677 33.00 3.72 -24.49
N ASP A 678 32.94 3.92 -25.81
CA ASP A 678 34.10 4.29 -26.63
C ASP A 678 34.70 5.64 -26.21
N PHE A 679 33.85 6.67 -26.05
CA PHE A 679 34.27 7.93 -25.44
C PHE A 679 33.21 8.50 -24.50
N PHE A 680 33.67 9.23 -23.48
CA PHE A 680 32.82 9.90 -22.50
C PHE A 680 33.35 11.30 -22.17
N CYS A 681 32.47 12.29 -22.23
CA CYS A 681 32.69 13.66 -21.76
C CYS A 681 31.95 13.87 -20.43
N PRO A 682 32.65 13.89 -19.27
CA PRO A 682 32.00 14.01 -17.98
C PRO A 682 31.28 15.34 -17.76
N ALA A 683 31.81 16.45 -18.30
CA ALA A 683 31.24 17.79 -18.11
C ALA A 683 29.84 17.90 -18.71
N GLU A 684 29.64 17.29 -19.88
CA GLU A 684 28.37 17.35 -20.63
C GLU A 684 27.52 16.09 -20.47
N ARG A 685 27.95 15.16 -19.60
CA ARG A 685 27.36 13.81 -19.43
C ARG A 685 27.15 13.08 -20.77
N LEU A 686 28.04 13.29 -21.75
CA LEU A 686 27.87 12.82 -23.14
C LEU A 686 28.73 11.58 -23.42
N ILE A 687 28.09 10.50 -23.86
CA ILE A 687 28.69 9.28 -24.40
C ILE A 687 28.74 9.39 -25.92
N VAL A 688 29.88 9.01 -26.51
CA VAL A 688 30.07 8.89 -27.96
C VAL A 688 30.44 7.44 -28.28
N GLU A 689 29.67 6.78 -29.14
CA GLU A 689 29.99 5.46 -29.67
C GLU A 689 30.27 5.49 -31.16
N ILE A 690 31.21 4.64 -31.60
CA ILE A 690 31.53 4.49 -33.02
C ILE A 690 30.85 3.22 -33.54
N ASP A 691 29.87 3.41 -34.41
CA ASP A 691 29.07 2.33 -34.96
C ASP A 691 29.78 1.67 -36.17
N GLY A 692 30.00 0.37 -36.05
CA GLY A 692 30.68 -0.48 -37.02
C GLY A 692 29.75 -1.40 -37.80
N GLY A 693 28.52 -1.00 -38.12
CA GLY A 693 27.62 -1.79 -38.98
C GLY A 693 27.03 -3.02 -38.28
N ILE A 694 25.74 -2.95 -37.93
CA ILE A 694 25.09 -3.88 -37.01
C ILE A 694 24.34 -5.01 -37.75
N HIS A 695 24.54 -6.27 -37.32
CA HIS A 695 23.68 -7.42 -37.67
C HIS A 695 22.34 -7.34 -36.90
N GLU A 696 21.22 -7.70 -37.54
CA GLU A 696 19.85 -7.51 -37.01
C GLU A 696 19.59 -8.11 -35.61
N THR A 697 20.32 -9.13 -35.17
CA THR A 697 20.19 -9.76 -33.85
C THR A 697 20.85 -9.00 -32.69
N GLN A 698 21.66 -7.96 -32.95
CA GLN A 698 22.31 -7.14 -31.91
C GLN A 698 21.52 -5.86 -31.56
N ARG A 699 20.50 -5.48 -32.35
CA ARG A 699 19.75 -4.23 -32.17
C ARG A 699 19.01 -4.14 -30.83
N ASP A 700 18.36 -5.23 -30.41
CA ASP A 700 17.54 -5.22 -29.19
C ASP A 700 18.40 -5.12 -27.91
N LEU A 701 19.57 -5.78 -27.91
CA LEU A 701 20.53 -5.71 -26.80
C LEU A 701 21.23 -4.35 -26.72
N ASP A 702 21.58 -3.74 -27.86
CA ASP A 702 22.16 -2.39 -27.91
C ASP A 702 21.14 -1.31 -27.54
N GLN A 703 19.86 -1.51 -27.84
CA GLN A 703 18.80 -0.58 -27.46
C GLN A 703 18.54 -0.61 -25.95
N GLN A 704 18.42 -1.80 -25.35
CA GLN A 704 18.27 -1.93 -23.89
C GLN A 704 19.49 -1.36 -23.13
N ARG A 705 20.69 -1.56 -23.67
CA ARG A 705 21.93 -0.98 -23.13
C ARG A 705 21.91 0.56 -23.19
N GLN A 706 21.44 1.13 -24.29
CA GLN A 706 21.33 2.58 -24.44
C GLN A 706 20.27 3.17 -23.51
N GLU A 707 19.08 2.57 -23.43
CA GLU A 707 17.99 3.00 -22.54
C GLU A 707 18.44 2.98 -21.07
N LEU A 708 19.21 1.96 -20.66
CA LEU A 708 19.76 1.89 -19.31
C LEU A 708 20.78 3.01 -19.04
N LEU A 709 21.68 3.32 -19.98
CA LEU A 709 22.65 4.41 -19.81
C LEU A 709 21.98 5.80 -19.86
N GLU A 710 20.95 5.98 -20.69
CA GLU A 710 20.16 7.22 -20.76
C GLU A 710 19.30 7.43 -19.50
N SER A 711 18.79 6.35 -18.88
CA SER A 711 18.10 6.42 -17.58
C SER A 711 18.98 6.98 -16.45
N LEU A 712 20.31 6.94 -16.61
CA LEU A 712 21.29 7.54 -15.70
C LEU A 712 21.53 9.04 -15.99
N GLY A 713 20.72 9.65 -16.85
CA GLY A 713 20.87 11.05 -17.27
C GLY A 713 22.14 11.29 -18.10
N LEU A 714 22.61 10.26 -18.81
CA LEU A 714 23.71 10.38 -19.77
C LEU A 714 23.13 10.58 -21.16
N ARG A 715 23.75 11.43 -21.96
CA ARG A 715 23.36 11.69 -23.35
C ARG A 715 24.18 10.82 -24.28
N PHE A 716 23.61 10.42 -25.40
CA PHE A 716 24.25 9.51 -26.34
C PHE A 716 24.36 10.11 -27.74
N ILE A 717 25.49 9.88 -28.40
CA ILE A 717 25.64 10.16 -29.83
C ILE A 717 26.41 9.01 -30.48
N ARG A 718 25.89 8.52 -31.60
CA ARG A 718 26.55 7.50 -32.43
C ARG A 718 27.15 8.15 -33.67
N LEU A 719 28.41 7.86 -33.95
CA LEU A 719 29.09 8.25 -35.17
C LEU A 719 29.37 6.99 -35.99
N SER A 720 29.03 6.98 -37.28
CA SER A 720 29.42 5.85 -38.11
C SER A 720 30.94 5.81 -38.29
N SER A 721 31.52 4.60 -38.21
CA SER A 721 32.95 4.36 -38.51
C SER A 721 33.36 4.97 -39.86
N THR A 722 32.52 4.83 -40.88
CA THR A 722 32.72 5.44 -42.21
C THR A 722 32.83 6.96 -42.17
N LEU A 723 32.04 7.64 -41.34
CA LEU A 723 32.07 9.10 -41.21
C LEU A 723 33.36 9.56 -40.54
N VAL A 724 33.79 8.85 -39.49
CA VAL A 724 35.05 9.14 -38.78
C VAL A 724 36.26 8.93 -39.71
N ASP A 725 36.25 7.87 -40.51
CA ASP A 725 37.35 7.51 -41.39
C ASP A 725 37.47 8.42 -42.62
N THR A 726 36.35 8.85 -43.19
CA THR A 726 36.32 9.58 -44.48
C THR A 726 36.15 11.09 -44.34
N ASN A 727 35.50 11.57 -43.26
CA ASN A 727 35.21 12.99 -43.06
C ASN A 727 35.21 13.38 -41.58
N LEU A 728 36.39 13.30 -40.96
CA LEU A 728 36.60 13.69 -39.57
C LEU A 728 36.13 15.12 -39.22
N PRO A 729 36.31 16.16 -40.07
CA PRO A 729 35.77 17.49 -39.77
C PRO A 729 34.25 17.52 -39.53
N LEU A 730 33.49 16.77 -40.35
CA LEU A 730 32.04 16.67 -40.17
C LEU A 730 31.69 15.90 -38.89
N ALA A 731 32.43 14.83 -38.57
CA ALA A 731 32.26 14.10 -37.30
C ALA A 731 32.47 15.00 -36.07
N LEU A 732 33.49 15.87 -36.10
CA LEU A 732 33.76 16.82 -35.02
C LEU A 732 32.66 17.89 -34.93
N GLN A 733 32.14 18.40 -36.06
CA GLN A 733 31.03 19.36 -36.06
C GLN A 733 29.76 18.78 -35.42
N THR A 734 29.43 17.51 -35.72
CA THR A 734 28.31 16.81 -35.08
C THR A 734 28.52 16.71 -33.56
N LEU A 735 29.74 16.39 -33.11
CA LEU A 735 30.06 16.37 -31.67
C LEU A 735 29.96 17.76 -31.03
N GLN A 736 30.41 18.82 -31.70
CA GLN A 736 30.29 20.18 -31.19
C GLN A 736 28.83 20.59 -31.00
N THR A 737 27.95 20.20 -31.93
CA THR A 737 26.52 20.49 -31.83
C THR A 737 25.90 19.74 -30.64
N ALA A 738 26.30 18.47 -30.44
CA ALA A 738 25.87 17.67 -29.29
C ALA A 738 26.42 18.18 -27.94
N LEU A 739 27.57 18.85 -27.92
CA LEU A 739 28.11 19.47 -26.71
C LEU A 739 27.36 20.75 -26.30
N LEU A 740 26.67 21.42 -27.23
CA LEU A 740 25.94 22.69 -26.99
C LEU A 740 24.43 22.52 -26.71
N SER A 741 23.92 21.30 -26.87
CA SER A 741 22.52 20.92 -26.61
C SER A 741 22.40 20.31 -25.22
#